data_AF-A0AAV0YPS1-F1
#
_entry.id   AF-A0AAV0YPS1-F1
#
_cell.length_a   1.000
_cell.length_b   1.000
_cell.length_c   1.000
_cell.angle_alpha   90.00
_cell.angle_beta   90.00
_cell.angle_gamma   90.00
#
_symmetry.space_group_name_H-M   'P 1'
#
loop_
_entity.id
_entity.type
_entity.pdbx_description
1 polymer ?
#
loop_
_entity_poly.entity_id
_entity_poly.type
_entity_poly.pdbx_seq_one_letter_code
_entity_poly.pdbx_strand_id
1 'polypeptide(L)'
;MKKFFPVLSRDKATSSVNLEASETQHPSESIKVVDYELLETDSGIRPPISSYHPDIQNEVRKAYLKIGRHKPPYNFVYPWSVQGNQRRRFYKNWFDLYDWIDYSESKDLAFCLPCFLFKNVSKYGGDHFVTEGFGDWKNSHRLANHETSSNSHIDCVHMSYALMNPNQSIKVAFVNQTKQMNSEYRVRVNTSLIATKFLLRCGMPFRGSDESFNSLFKGPFLELVDTLKEINPEIAKVINCAPGNNFMTAPKIQKDLAAACACEITKQIVCDIADDVFCVLIDESGDVAGKEQMAVVIRYVNSDGLVKERFLGIVSVKETSAKSLKEALEKLLSINGLSLSSIRGQGYDGASNMRGKFGGLRTLIQNENPSAYYVHCFAHQLQLALVACAKTHKDVSGFFGKVNMLVNFIRSSNKRQELLRDKQVSQFAKLIEEGEIETGSGLNQESSIARAGDTRWGSHFRTLTSLMTLYGAIIEVLEEVGKDTSFEKYGETMLLLDVLQSFDFIFMLYMMVEILGFTNDLSVVLQKRDQDLLNALSLVKATKQELQEMRNDGWEELISKVMEICNKHDIDVPDLDAAYVQGKKPRRHAITSSVFNLHHYKHDCLCSVLDLQLHELNARFDEENTELLQCVSCLSPSVYLGIW
;
A
#
# COMPACT_ATOMS: atom_id res chain seq x y z
N MET A 1 -43.61 -3.39 -27.62
CA MET A 1 -43.79 -1.97 -27.22
C MET A 1 -42.48 -1.53 -26.55
N LYS A 2 -41.78 -0.48 -27.00
CA LYS A 2 -41.83 0.91 -26.44
C LYS A 2 -41.77 0.86 -24.89
N LYS A 3 -40.82 1.42 -24.13
CA LYS A 3 -39.87 2.57 -24.20
C LYS A 3 -38.67 2.26 -23.25
N PHE A 4 -37.56 3.00 -23.11
CA PHE A 4 -36.98 4.21 -23.73
C PHE A 4 -35.44 4.10 -23.62
N PHE A 5 -34.67 4.39 -24.68
CA PHE A 5 -33.29 4.90 -24.64
C PHE A 5 -32.97 5.52 -26.01
N PRO A 6 -32.72 6.83 -26.13
CA PRO A 6 -32.34 7.45 -27.41
C PRO A 6 -30.83 7.36 -27.62
N VAL A 7 -30.39 6.45 -28.50
CA VAL A 7 -29.06 6.49 -29.11
C VAL A 7 -29.05 7.60 -30.15
N LEU A 8 -28.16 8.59 -30.00
CA LEU A 8 -27.91 9.62 -31.01
C LEU A 8 -26.61 9.33 -31.75
N SER A 9 -26.68 8.42 -32.71
CA SER A 9 -25.72 8.35 -33.82
C SER A 9 -26.16 9.34 -34.90
N ARG A 10 -25.26 10.24 -35.32
CA ARG A 10 -25.47 11.04 -36.53
C ARG A 10 -24.14 11.33 -37.22
N ASP A 11 -23.78 10.47 -38.15
CA ASP A 11 -22.94 10.86 -39.27
C ASP A 11 -23.66 11.97 -40.05
N LYS A 12 -22.94 13.07 -40.30
CA LYS A 12 -23.14 13.89 -41.49
C LYS A 12 -21.79 14.43 -41.93
N ALA A 13 -21.35 13.98 -43.10
CA ALA A 13 -20.28 14.63 -43.84
C ALA A 13 -20.63 16.10 -44.08
N THR A 14 -19.67 16.99 -43.85
CA THR A 14 -19.71 18.38 -44.30
C THR A 14 -18.67 18.57 -45.38
N SER A 15 -19.16 18.97 -46.55
CA SER A 15 -18.38 19.29 -47.75
C SER A 15 -17.43 20.46 -47.51
N SER A 16 -16.22 20.33 -48.03
CA SER A 16 -15.30 21.44 -48.25
C SER A 16 -15.96 22.52 -49.13
N VAL A 17 -16.13 23.72 -48.58
CA VAL A 17 -16.44 24.93 -49.36
C VAL A 17 -15.40 25.96 -48.98
N ASN A 18 -14.51 26.28 -49.92
CA ASN A 18 -13.64 27.44 -49.81
C ASN A 18 -14.52 28.69 -49.81
N LEU A 19 -14.39 29.51 -48.77
CA LEU A 19 -14.81 30.90 -48.79
C LEU A 19 -13.54 31.74 -48.78
N GLU A 20 -13.17 32.20 -49.97
CA GLU A 20 -12.11 33.16 -50.19
C GLU A 20 -12.42 34.43 -49.39
N ALA A 21 -11.43 34.95 -48.67
CA ALA A 21 -11.58 36.21 -47.96
C ALA A 21 -11.66 37.35 -48.97
N SER A 22 -12.82 38.00 -49.07
CA SER A 22 -12.97 39.23 -49.84
C SER A 22 -12.28 40.37 -49.10
N GLU A 23 -11.10 40.76 -49.60
CA GLU A 23 -10.38 41.94 -49.14
C GLU A 23 -11.28 43.18 -49.26
N THR A 24 -11.65 43.76 -48.12
CA THR A 24 -12.20 45.12 -48.04
C THR A 24 -11.18 46.01 -47.34
N GLN A 25 -10.92 47.17 -47.95
CA GLN A 25 -9.68 47.92 -47.76
C GLN A 25 -9.60 48.63 -46.41
N HIS A 26 -8.45 48.45 -45.74
CA HIS A 26 -7.87 49.24 -44.64
C HIS A 26 -8.70 49.63 -43.40
N PRO A 27 -8.21 49.25 -42.21
CA PRO A 27 -8.01 50.17 -41.09
C PRO A 27 -6.60 50.78 -41.13
N SER A 28 -6.44 51.99 -40.57
CA SER A 28 -5.13 52.60 -40.32
C SER A 28 -4.27 51.73 -39.41
N GLU A 29 -2.94 51.75 -39.58
CA GLU A 29 -2.03 51.04 -38.67
C GLU A 29 -2.27 51.48 -37.22
N SER A 30 -2.82 50.59 -36.39
CA SER A 30 -3.01 50.83 -34.96
C SER A 30 -1.65 51.02 -34.30
N ILE A 31 -1.49 52.05 -33.47
CA ILE A 31 -0.24 52.33 -32.76
C ILE A 31 0.09 51.15 -31.83
N LYS A 32 1.20 50.44 -32.09
CA LYS A 32 1.63 49.24 -31.35
C LYS A 32 2.68 49.51 -30.27
N VAL A 33 3.44 50.59 -30.41
CA VAL A 33 4.47 51.02 -29.47
C VAL A 33 4.21 52.49 -29.14
N VAL A 34 4.22 52.81 -27.86
CA VAL A 34 3.95 54.15 -27.34
C VAL A 34 5.03 54.46 -26.32
N ASP A 35 5.72 55.58 -26.50
CA ASP A 35 6.44 56.21 -25.40
C ASP A 35 5.42 56.96 -24.54
N TYR A 36 5.24 56.48 -23.31
CA TYR A 36 4.24 57.05 -22.39
C TYR A 36 4.65 58.42 -21.83
N GLU A 37 5.91 58.82 -21.97
CA GLU A 37 6.41 60.15 -21.56
C GLU A 37 6.22 61.21 -22.65
N LEU A 38 5.96 60.78 -23.91
CA LEU A 38 5.74 61.64 -25.08
C LEU A 38 4.28 61.60 -25.58
N LEU A 39 3.32 61.24 -24.71
CA LEU A 39 1.89 61.30 -25.04
C LEU A 39 1.43 62.74 -25.26
N GLU A 40 0.69 62.97 -26.34
CA GLU A 40 0.09 64.26 -26.65
C GLU A 40 -0.82 64.73 -25.51
N THR A 41 -0.51 65.89 -24.93
CA THR A 41 -1.24 66.41 -23.77
C THR A 41 -2.42 67.29 -24.14
N ASP A 42 -2.41 68.01 -25.27
CA ASP A 42 -3.54 68.87 -25.66
C ASP A 42 -4.75 68.01 -26.05
N SER A 43 -5.80 68.10 -25.22
CA SER A 43 -7.05 67.34 -25.34
C SER A 43 -7.75 67.45 -26.69
N GLY A 44 -7.50 68.51 -27.46
CA GLY A 44 -8.07 68.71 -28.78
C GLY A 44 -7.37 67.92 -29.89
N ILE A 45 -6.12 67.51 -29.71
CA ILE A 45 -5.29 66.83 -30.72
C ILE A 45 -4.82 65.42 -30.31
N ARG A 46 -5.13 64.95 -29.09
CA ARG A 46 -4.85 63.58 -28.67
C ARG A 46 -5.44 62.54 -29.64
N PRO A 47 -4.66 61.52 -30.06
CA PRO A 47 -5.21 60.40 -30.81
C PRO A 47 -6.29 59.66 -29.98
N PRO A 48 -7.44 59.31 -30.58
CA PRO A 48 -8.51 58.62 -29.86
C PRO A 48 -8.02 57.26 -29.37
N ILE A 49 -8.51 56.77 -28.22
CA ILE A 49 -7.99 55.52 -27.62
C ILE A 49 -8.14 54.29 -28.55
N SER A 50 -9.10 54.32 -29.48
CA SER A 50 -9.27 53.30 -30.53
C SER A 50 -8.14 53.25 -31.58
N SER A 51 -7.31 54.29 -31.70
CA SER A 51 -6.14 54.31 -32.60
C SER A 51 -4.95 53.50 -32.09
N TYR A 52 -4.95 53.13 -30.81
CA TYR A 52 -3.91 52.28 -30.21
C TYR A 52 -4.31 50.81 -30.24
N HIS A 53 -3.33 49.91 -30.38
CA HIS A 53 -3.55 48.47 -30.39
C HIS A 53 -4.28 48.01 -29.11
N PRO A 54 -5.30 47.11 -29.19
CA PRO A 54 -6.14 46.75 -28.04
C PRO A 54 -5.36 46.37 -26.77
N ASP A 55 -4.25 45.64 -26.92
CA ASP A 55 -3.40 45.17 -25.82
C ASP A 55 -2.76 46.31 -25.01
N ILE A 56 -2.50 47.48 -25.63
CA ILE A 56 -1.83 48.61 -24.97
C ILE A 56 -2.80 49.71 -24.51
N GLN A 57 -4.06 49.70 -24.97
CA GLN A 57 -5.02 50.77 -24.67
C GLN A 57 -5.20 51.02 -23.17
N ASN A 58 -5.15 49.97 -22.34
CA ASN A 58 -5.29 50.13 -20.89
C ASN A 58 -4.05 50.75 -20.23
N GLU A 59 -2.85 50.52 -20.75
CA GLU A 59 -1.65 51.22 -20.25
C GLU A 59 -1.61 52.66 -20.75
N VAL A 60 -2.05 52.93 -21.99
CA VAL A 60 -2.26 54.30 -22.51
C VAL A 60 -3.29 55.06 -21.65
N ARG A 61 -4.43 54.45 -21.31
CA ARG A 61 -5.42 55.05 -20.39
C ARG A 61 -4.82 55.37 -19.03
N LYS A 62 -4.02 54.47 -18.43
CA LYS A 62 -3.32 54.74 -17.16
C LYS A 62 -2.30 55.87 -17.29
N ALA A 63 -1.58 55.95 -18.40
CA ALA A 63 -0.61 57.03 -18.64
C ALA A 63 -1.32 58.40 -18.69
N TYR A 64 -2.42 58.52 -19.44
CA TYR A 64 -3.24 59.74 -19.42
C TYR A 64 -3.84 60.06 -18.04
N LEU A 65 -4.28 59.05 -17.26
CA LEU A 65 -4.75 59.27 -15.88
C LEU A 65 -3.63 59.74 -14.92
N LYS A 66 -2.37 59.35 -15.17
CA LYS A 66 -1.20 59.82 -14.41
C LYS A 66 -0.76 61.23 -14.79
N ILE A 67 -0.79 61.56 -16.09
CA ILE A 67 -0.56 62.92 -16.62
C ILE A 67 -1.64 63.87 -16.07
N GLY A 68 -2.89 63.38 -16.02
CA GLY A 68 -4.03 64.13 -15.53
C GLY A 68 -4.61 65.08 -16.58
N ARG A 69 -5.30 66.11 -16.09
CA ARG A 69 -6.03 67.07 -16.94
C ARG A 69 -5.10 68.04 -17.67
N HIS A 70 -5.37 68.32 -18.94
CA HIS A 70 -4.64 69.39 -19.66
C HIS A 70 -5.12 70.74 -19.18
N LYS A 71 -4.22 71.48 -18.55
CA LYS A 71 -4.42 72.85 -18.08
C LYS A 71 -3.38 73.74 -18.78
N PRO A 72 -3.81 74.77 -19.54
CA PRO A 72 -2.87 75.72 -20.13
C PRO A 72 -1.97 76.38 -19.08
N PRO A 73 -0.77 76.87 -19.46
CA PRO A 73 0.13 77.59 -18.56
C PRO A 73 -0.58 78.71 -17.79
N TYR A 74 -0.14 79.01 -16.56
CA TYR A 74 -0.86 79.93 -15.67
C TYR A 74 -1.17 81.32 -16.30
N ASN A 75 -0.29 81.80 -17.18
CA ASN A 75 -0.39 83.08 -17.90
C ASN A 75 -1.11 82.99 -19.25
N PHE A 76 -1.68 81.83 -19.63
CA PHE A 76 -2.40 81.67 -20.89
C PHE A 76 -3.61 82.60 -20.99
N VAL A 77 -3.74 83.29 -22.13
CA VAL A 77 -4.80 84.25 -22.39
C VAL A 77 -5.89 83.59 -23.23
N TYR A 78 -6.91 83.07 -22.54
CA TYR A 78 -8.10 82.47 -23.17
C TYR A 78 -8.73 83.42 -24.21
N PRO A 79 -8.87 82.98 -25.48
CA PRO A 79 -9.40 83.79 -26.57
C PRO A 79 -10.83 84.30 -26.31
N TRP A 80 -11.16 85.45 -26.90
CA TRP A 80 -12.52 86.01 -26.83
C TRP A 80 -13.31 85.68 -28.09
N SER A 81 -14.37 84.89 -27.97
CA SER A 81 -15.37 84.67 -29.02
C SER A 81 -16.61 85.56 -28.79
N VAL A 82 -17.29 85.93 -29.87
CA VAL A 82 -18.59 86.64 -29.80
C VAL A 82 -19.69 85.59 -29.77
N GLN A 83 -20.49 85.57 -28.70
CA GLN A 83 -21.55 84.58 -28.51
C GLN A 83 -22.87 85.27 -28.16
N GLY A 84 -23.74 85.40 -29.16
CA GLY A 84 -24.83 86.37 -29.13
C GLY A 84 -24.27 87.79 -29.08
N ASN A 85 -24.84 88.64 -28.22
CA ASN A 85 -24.48 90.07 -28.14
C ASN A 85 -23.33 90.37 -27.16
N GLN A 86 -22.57 89.36 -26.71
CA GLN A 86 -21.51 89.52 -25.71
C GLN A 86 -20.23 88.78 -26.12
N ARG A 87 -19.07 89.35 -25.77
CA ARG A 87 -17.79 88.65 -25.83
C ARG A 87 -17.70 87.69 -24.64
N ARG A 88 -17.37 86.44 -24.91
CA ARG A 88 -17.22 85.37 -23.92
C ARG A 88 -15.94 84.58 -24.17
N ARG A 89 -15.47 83.87 -23.16
CA ARG A 89 -14.26 83.03 -23.19
C ARG A 89 -14.36 81.94 -22.14
N PHE A 90 -13.51 80.92 -22.23
CA PHE A 90 -13.35 79.95 -21.15
C PHE A 90 -12.98 80.65 -19.83
N TYR A 91 -13.62 80.25 -18.73
CA TYR A 91 -13.38 80.82 -17.41
C TYR A 91 -12.45 79.92 -16.60
N LYS A 92 -11.22 80.39 -16.32
CA LYS A 92 -10.14 79.62 -15.70
C LYS A 92 -10.58 78.87 -14.42
N ASN A 93 -11.42 79.47 -13.58
CA ASN A 93 -11.88 78.84 -12.33
C ASN A 93 -12.83 77.64 -12.54
N TRP A 94 -13.25 77.33 -13.78
CA TRP A 94 -13.92 76.06 -14.07
C TRP A 94 -13.01 74.85 -13.81
N PHE A 95 -11.68 75.01 -13.85
CA PHE A 95 -10.74 73.96 -13.43
C PHE A 95 -10.76 73.65 -11.94
N ASP A 96 -11.29 74.56 -11.12
CA ASP A 96 -11.44 74.42 -9.66
C ASP A 96 -12.86 73.95 -9.28
N LEU A 97 -13.81 74.02 -10.23
CA LEU A 97 -15.20 73.60 -10.07
C LEU A 97 -15.49 72.22 -10.66
N TYR A 98 -14.77 71.81 -11.70
CA TYR A 98 -15.02 70.57 -12.44
C TYR A 98 -13.77 69.70 -12.51
N ASP A 99 -13.78 68.58 -11.80
CA ASP A 99 -12.60 67.72 -11.65
C ASP A 99 -12.28 66.80 -12.84
N TRP A 100 -13.02 66.99 -13.94
CA TRP A 100 -12.92 66.23 -15.18
C TRP A 100 -12.57 67.08 -16.41
N ILE A 101 -12.63 68.42 -16.30
CA ILE A 101 -12.52 69.31 -17.45
C ILE A 101 -11.07 69.45 -17.95
N ASP A 102 -10.90 69.21 -19.25
CA ASP A 102 -9.71 69.51 -20.04
C ASP A 102 -10.00 70.74 -20.93
N TYR A 103 -8.98 71.48 -21.34
CA TYR A 103 -9.12 72.56 -22.33
C TYR A 103 -8.01 72.52 -23.37
N SER A 104 -8.37 72.64 -24.64
CA SER A 104 -7.45 72.63 -25.78
C SER A 104 -7.01 74.04 -26.16
N GLU A 105 -5.70 74.29 -26.10
CA GLU A 105 -5.10 75.56 -26.54
C GLU A 105 -5.14 75.69 -28.07
N SER A 106 -4.97 74.58 -28.79
CA SER A 106 -5.03 74.54 -30.26
C SER A 106 -6.44 74.73 -30.83
N LYS A 107 -7.50 74.38 -30.08
CA LYS A 107 -8.90 74.47 -30.56
C LYS A 107 -9.78 75.55 -29.89
N ASP A 108 -9.38 76.13 -28.75
CA ASP A 108 -10.23 76.96 -27.88
C ASP A 108 -11.54 76.24 -27.44
N LEU A 109 -11.43 74.97 -27.05
CA LEU A 109 -12.58 74.12 -26.67
C LEU A 109 -12.28 73.27 -25.44
N ALA A 110 -13.33 73.01 -24.65
CA ALA A 110 -13.27 72.16 -23.46
C ALA A 110 -13.66 70.70 -23.75
N PHE A 111 -12.98 69.77 -23.07
CA PHE A 111 -13.17 68.32 -23.19
C PHE A 111 -13.32 67.70 -21.80
N CYS A 112 -13.62 66.40 -21.73
CA CYS A 112 -13.74 65.65 -20.48
C CYS A 112 -12.81 64.43 -20.48
N LEU A 113 -11.79 64.43 -19.63
CA LEU A 113 -10.76 63.40 -19.61
C LEU A 113 -11.31 61.98 -19.33
N PRO A 114 -12.14 61.74 -18.29
CA PRO A 114 -12.76 60.43 -18.09
C PRO A 114 -13.57 59.95 -19.29
N CYS A 115 -14.39 60.83 -19.89
CA CYS A 115 -15.20 60.49 -21.05
C CYS A 115 -14.34 60.19 -22.29
N PHE A 116 -13.28 60.96 -22.53
CA PHE A 116 -12.33 60.67 -23.62
C PHE A 116 -11.68 59.29 -23.49
N LEU A 117 -11.36 58.86 -22.27
CA LEU A 117 -10.67 57.58 -22.04
C LEU A 117 -11.59 56.34 -22.11
N PHE A 118 -12.86 56.47 -21.70
CA PHE A 118 -13.76 55.33 -21.46
C PHE A 118 -15.12 55.38 -22.18
N LYS A 119 -15.56 56.52 -22.73
CA LYS A 119 -16.91 56.62 -23.31
C LYS A 119 -17.02 55.85 -24.62
N ASN A 120 -17.90 54.84 -24.63
CA ASN A 120 -18.19 54.09 -25.85
C ASN A 120 -19.19 54.86 -26.73
N VAL A 121 -18.69 55.52 -27.77
CA VAL A 121 -19.44 56.38 -28.69
C VAL A 121 -20.59 55.63 -29.40
N SER A 122 -20.44 54.33 -29.67
CA SER A 122 -21.50 53.53 -30.33
C SER A 122 -22.69 53.20 -29.41
N LYS A 123 -22.53 53.30 -28.09
CA LYS A 123 -23.58 52.96 -27.11
C LYS A 123 -24.38 54.16 -26.60
N TYR A 124 -23.78 55.36 -26.63
CA TYR A 124 -24.36 56.56 -26.00
C TYR A 124 -24.43 57.80 -26.91
N GLY A 125 -24.04 57.69 -28.19
CA GLY A 125 -23.99 58.81 -29.12
C GLY A 125 -22.78 59.73 -28.89
N GLY A 126 -22.58 60.65 -29.85
CA GLY A 126 -21.51 61.65 -29.79
C GLY A 126 -21.71 62.62 -28.64
N ASP A 127 -20.62 62.92 -27.93
CA ASP A 127 -20.59 63.92 -26.87
C ASP A 127 -19.67 65.05 -27.30
N HIS A 128 -20.15 66.30 -27.23
CA HIS A 128 -19.31 67.47 -27.50
C HIS A 128 -18.06 67.48 -26.60
N PHE A 129 -18.12 66.90 -25.40
CA PHE A 129 -16.97 66.80 -24.50
C PHE A 129 -15.93 65.72 -24.86
N VAL A 130 -16.12 64.96 -25.95
CA VAL A 130 -15.19 63.89 -26.38
C VAL A 130 -14.63 64.11 -27.79
N THR A 131 -15.48 64.37 -28.79
CA THR A 131 -15.05 64.40 -30.21
C THR A 131 -14.95 65.80 -30.80
N GLU A 132 -15.93 66.66 -30.52
CA GLU A 132 -16.03 67.97 -31.17
C GLU A 132 -15.39 69.09 -30.37
N GLY A 133 -15.44 69.00 -29.03
CA GLY A 133 -15.10 70.05 -28.08
C GLY A 133 -16.31 70.92 -27.72
N PHE A 134 -16.41 71.31 -26.45
CA PHE A 134 -17.43 72.23 -25.95
C PHE A 134 -16.91 73.67 -25.95
N GLY A 135 -17.58 74.56 -26.69
CA GLY A 135 -17.23 75.99 -26.79
C GLY A 135 -18.36 76.97 -26.44
N ASP A 136 -19.52 76.47 -25.98
CA ASP A 136 -20.71 77.29 -25.72
C ASP A 136 -20.62 77.96 -24.33
N TRP A 137 -19.72 78.95 -24.23
CA TRP A 137 -19.50 79.79 -23.05
C TRP A 137 -20.74 80.63 -22.66
N LYS A 138 -21.73 80.75 -23.55
CA LYS A 138 -23.05 81.33 -23.23
C LYS A 138 -23.86 80.38 -22.34
N ASN A 139 -23.85 79.08 -22.62
CA ASN A 139 -24.60 78.05 -21.89
C ASN A 139 -23.72 77.21 -20.95
N SER A 140 -22.85 77.86 -20.18
CA SER A 140 -21.89 77.20 -19.26
C SER A 140 -22.53 76.30 -18.18
N HIS A 141 -23.82 76.46 -17.88
CA HIS A 141 -24.58 75.52 -17.03
C HIS A 141 -24.57 74.08 -17.55
N ARG A 142 -24.32 73.87 -18.86
CA ARG A 142 -24.18 72.55 -19.47
C ARG A 142 -22.97 71.76 -18.93
N LEU A 143 -21.97 72.42 -18.34
CA LEU A 143 -20.86 71.78 -17.65
C LEU A 143 -21.38 70.99 -16.42
N ALA A 144 -22.15 71.65 -15.54
CA ALA A 144 -22.78 70.99 -14.39
C ALA A 144 -23.75 69.87 -14.81
N ASN A 145 -24.48 70.05 -15.92
CA ASN A 145 -25.35 68.99 -16.46
C ASN A 145 -24.55 67.78 -16.99
N HIS A 146 -23.35 67.97 -17.56
CA HIS A 146 -22.50 66.85 -17.99
C HIS A 146 -22.05 66.00 -16.80
N GLU A 147 -21.65 66.64 -15.71
CA GLU A 147 -21.21 65.98 -14.47
C GLU A 147 -22.35 65.22 -13.77
N THR A 148 -23.53 65.84 -13.66
CA THR A 148 -24.63 65.35 -12.80
C THR A 148 -25.70 64.54 -13.52
N SER A 149 -25.95 64.81 -14.81
CA SER A 149 -27.08 64.26 -15.57
C SER A 149 -26.68 63.24 -16.64
N SER A 150 -25.39 62.95 -16.79
CA SER A 150 -24.85 61.97 -17.74
C SER A 150 -24.44 60.69 -17.03
N ASN A 151 -25.29 59.65 -17.07
CA ASN A 151 -24.92 58.30 -16.62
C ASN A 151 -23.61 57.83 -17.28
N SER A 152 -23.39 58.21 -18.55
CA SER A 152 -22.14 57.88 -19.26
C SER A 152 -20.90 58.57 -18.69
N HIS A 153 -21.03 59.76 -18.09
CA HIS A 153 -19.91 60.42 -17.39
C HIS A 153 -19.58 59.69 -16.10
N ILE A 154 -20.60 59.41 -15.28
CA ILE A 154 -20.49 58.70 -14.01
C ILE A 154 -19.84 57.31 -14.22
N ASP A 155 -20.28 56.55 -15.23
CA ASP A 155 -19.68 55.28 -15.65
C ASP A 155 -18.17 55.44 -15.96
N CYS A 156 -17.80 56.46 -16.75
CA CYS A 156 -16.40 56.72 -17.12
C CYS A 156 -15.51 57.13 -15.94
N VAL A 157 -16.06 57.90 -14.98
CA VAL A 157 -15.36 58.24 -13.73
C VAL A 157 -15.12 56.98 -12.89
N HIS A 158 -16.13 56.12 -12.72
CA HIS A 158 -15.95 54.85 -12.01
C HIS A 158 -14.92 53.93 -12.69
N MET A 159 -14.92 53.84 -14.02
CA MET A 159 -13.90 53.08 -14.78
C MET A 159 -12.49 53.64 -14.60
N SER A 160 -12.35 54.97 -14.51
CA SER A 160 -11.08 55.65 -14.24
C SER A 160 -10.50 55.25 -12.88
N TYR A 161 -11.32 55.27 -11.82
CA TYR A 161 -10.92 54.82 -10.49
C TYR A 161 -10.61 53.31 -10.44
N ALA A 162 -11.42 52.48 -11.08
CA ALA A 162 -11.23 51.02 -11.10
C ALA A 162 -9.93 50.62 -11.82
N LEU A 163 -9.60 51.26 -12.96
CA LEU A 163 -8.38 50.97 -13.71
C LEU A 163 -7.09 51.33 -12.92
N MET A 164 -7.18 52.32 -12.03
CA MET A 164 -6.08 52.77 -11.18
C MET A 164 -5.94 51.99 -9.86
N ASN A 165 -6.85 51.04 -9.56
CA ASN A 165 -6.81 50.24 -8.33
C ASN A 165 -6.20 48.84 -8.58
N PRO A 166 -4.93 48.57 -8.18
CA PRO A 166 -4.26 47.30 -8.49
C PRO A 166 -4.96 46.07 -7.88
N ASN A 167 -5.61 46.27 -6.72
CA ASN A 167 -6.26 45.20 -5.95
C ASN A 167 -7.53 44.64 -6.61
N GLN A 168 -8.11 45.38 -7.56
CA GLN A 168 -9.28 44.94 -8.34
C GLN A 168 -8.90 44.28 -9.67
N SER A 169 -7.61 44.12 -9.97
CA SER A 169 -7.16 43.49 -11.20
C SER A 169 -7.43 41.97 -11.25
N ILE A 170 -7.77 41.47 -12.44
CA ILE A 170 -7.99 40.03 -12.69
C ILE A 170 -6.79 39.19 -12.23
N LYS A 171 -5.55 39.69 -12.42
CA LYS A 171 -4.32 39.03 -11.96
C LYS A 171 -4.30 38.80 -10.45
N VAL A 172 -4.69 39.81 -9.65
CA VAL A 172 -4.75 39.69 -8.18
C VAL A 172 -5.87 38.75 -7.73
N ALA A 173 -7.02 38.77 -8.41
CA ALA A 173 -8.12 37.84 -8.13
C ALA A 173 -7.69 36.36 -8.31
N PHE A 174 -7.06 36.02 -9.45
CA PHE A 174 -6.53 34.67 -9.70
C PHE A 174 -5.47 34.25 -8.68
N VAL A 175 -4.55 35.14 -8.29
CA VAL A 175 -3.50 34.83 -7.30
C VAL A 175 -4.09 34.54 -5.91
N ASN A 176 -5.08 35.32 -5.47
CA ASN A 176 -5.72 35.10 -4.16
C ASN A 176 -6.54 33.81 -4.13
N GLN A 177 -7.30 33.53 -5.20
CA GLN A 177 -8.04 32.27 -5.35
C GLN A 177 -7.09 31.05 -5.30
N THR A 178 -5.92 31.16 -5.96
CA THR A 178 -4.88 30.10 -5.95
C THR A 178 -4.36 29.81 -4.54
N LYS A 179 -4.14 30.81 -3.69
CA LYS A 179 -3.66 30.61 -2.31
C LYS A 179 -4.66 29.84 -1.45
N GLN A 180 -5.94 30.22 -1.50
CA GLN A 180 -6.99 29.53 -0.74
C GLN A 180 -7.16 28.09 -1.25
N MET A 181 -7.28 27.89 -2.57
CA MET A 181 -7.42 26.56 -3.16
C MET A 181 -6.24 25.62 -2.80
N ASN A 182 -5.02 26.14 -2.77
CA ASN A 182 -3.83 25.39 -2.35
C ASN A 182 -3.87 25.00 -0.86
N SER A 183 -4.34 25.90 0.02
CA SER A 183 -4.49 25.61 1.45
C SER A 183 -5.53 24.51 1.66
N GLU A 184 -6.70 24.64 1.05
CA GLU A 184 -7.77 23.66 1.12
C GLU A 184 -7.36 22.30 0.53
N TYR A 185 -6.67 22.29 -0.62
CA TYR A 185 -6.12 21.08 -1.23
C TYR A 185 -5.16 20.36 -0.28
N ARG A 186 -4.25 21.09 0.38
CA ARG A 186 -3.33 20.52 1.38
C ARG A 186 -4.09 19.90 2.56
N VAL A 187 -5.16 20.52 3.06
CA VAL A 187 -6.00 19.93 4.12
C VAL A 187 -6.62 18.61 3.67
N ARG A 188 -7.17 18.54 2.44
CA ARG A 188 -7.75 17.29 1.90
C ARG A 188 -6.69 16.19 1.74
N VAL A 189 -5.56 16.50 1.10
CA VAL A 189 -4.46 15.53 0.93
C VAL A 189 -3.90 15.07 2.26
N ASN A 190 -3.68 15.97 3.23
CA ASN A 190 -3.18 15.61 4.56
C ASN A 190 -4.17 14.72 5.31
N THR A 191 -5.48 14.97 5.22
CA THR A 191 -6.51 14.13 5.86
C THR A 191 -6.48 12.72 5.28
N SER A 192 -6.50 12.60 3.95
CA SER A 192 -6.35 11.31 3.26
C SER A 192 -5.04 10.61 3.61
N LEU A 193 -3.92 11.34 3.69
CA LEU A 193 -2.60 10.79 4.04
C LEU A 193 -2.53 10.30 5.50
N ILE A 194 -3.23 10.95 6.43
CA ILE A 194 -3.35 10.47 7.82
C ILE A 194 -4.07 9.12 7.85
N ALA A 195 -5.21 8.99 7.16
CA ALA A 195 -5.92 7.73 7.02
C ALA A 195 -5.06 6.64 6.34
N THR A 196 -4.37 6.97 5.23
CA THR A 196 -3.40 6.09 4.56
C THR A 196 -2.34 5.58 5.54
N LYS A 197 -1.70 6.48 6.29
CA LYS A 197 -0.62 6.14 7.23
C LYS A 197 -1.11 5.29 8.40
N PHE A 198 -2.32 5.51 8.89
CA PHE A 198 -2.92 4.67 9.93
C PHE A 198 -3.13 3.24 9.43
N LEU A 199 -3.79 3.09 8.27
CA LEU A 199 -4.09 1.76 7.72
C LEU A 199 -2.85 0.96 7.35
N LEU A 200 -1.84 1.61 6.76
CA LEU A 200 -0.55 0.97 6.45
C LEU A 200 0.17 0.50 7.72
N ARG A 201 0.14 1.28 8.81
CA ARG A 201 0.73 0.88 10.11
C ARG A 201 0.00 -0.31 10.75
N CYS A 202 -1.33 -0.36 10.59
CA CYS A 202 -2.17 -1.42 11.14
C CYS A 202 -2.28 -2.66 10.23
N GLY A 203 -1.70 -2.64 9.03
CA GLY A 203 -1.86 -3.72 8.04
C GLY A 203 -3.30 -3.88 7.52
N MET A 204 -4.12 -2.83 7.61
CA MET A 204 -5.56 -2.90 7.34
C MET A 204 -5.90 -2.67 5.86
N PRO A 205 -6.96 -3.31 5.34
CA PRO A 205 -7.47 -3.01 4.00
C PRO A 205 -8.01 -1.58 3.95
N PHE A 206 -7.84 -0.91 2.81
CA PHE A 206 -8.33 0.46 2.63
C PHE A 206 -9.83 0.51 2.36
N ARG A 207 -10.34 -0.46 1.59
CA ARG A 207 -11.65 -0.42 0.95
C ARG A 207 -12.67 -1.29 1.66
N GLY A 208 -13.93 -0.88 1.59
CA GLY A 208 -15.08 -1.67 2.01
C GLY A 208 -15.61 -2.53 0.86
N SER A 209 -16.51 -3.46 1.19
CA SER A 209 -17.26 -4.24 0.19
C SER A 209 -18.26 -3.37 -0.58
N ASP A 210 -18.84 -2.35 0.07
CA ASP A 210 -19.60 -1.28 -0.55
C ASP A 210 -19.13 0.08 -0.02
N GLU A 211 -18.61 0.92 -0.92
CA GLU A 211 -18.15 2.29 -0.64
C GLU A 211 -19.24 3.35 -0.97
N SER A 212 -20.49 2.93 -1.23
CA SER A 212 -21.59 3.83 -1.55
C SER A 212 -21.95 4.76 -0.39
N PHE A 213 -22.56 5.91 -0.70
CA PHE A 213 -22.95 6.91 0.30
C PHE A 213 -23.93 6.36 1.36
N ASN A 214 -24.76 5.39 0.97
CA ASN A 214 -25.77 4.77 1.82
C ASN A 214 -25.26 3.51 2.55
N SER A 215 -24.01 3.10 2.33
CA SER A 215 -23.42 1.95 3.03
C SER A 215 -23.30 2.24 4.53
N LEU A 216 -23.68 1.26 5.35
CA LEU A 216 -23.47 1.31 6.82
C LEU A 216 -21.98 1.24 7.19
N PHE A 217 -21.12 0.79 6.27
CA PHE A 217 -19.67 0.74 6.44
C PHE A 217 -18.99 0.86 5.08
N LYS A 218 -18.50 2.07 4.78
CA LYS A 218 -17.87 2.44 3.50
C LYS A 218 -16.44 1.91 3.37
N GLY A 219 -15.91 1.26 4.40
CA GLY A 219 -14.54 0.74 4.44
C GLY A 219 -13.58 1.59 5.28
N PRO A 220 -12.52 0.99 5.84
CA PRO A 220 -11.70 1.63 6.86
C PRO A 220 -11.14 3.01 6.48
N PHE A 221 -10.77 3.22 5.21
CA PHE A 221 -10.26 4.52 4.74
C PHE A 221 -11.32 5.62 4.78
N LEU A 222 -12.53 5.33 4.31
CA LEU A 222 -13.61 6.32 4.26
C LEU A 222 -14.18 6.59 5.66
N GLU A 223 -14.32 5.56 6.50
CA GLU A 223 -14.72 5.74 7.89
C GLU A 223 -13.71 6.58 8.68
N LEU A 224 -12.40 6.39 8.49
CA LEU A 224 -11.37 7.24 9.12
C LEU A 224 -11.43 8.69 8.63
N VAL A 225 -11.72 8.93 7.34
CA VAL A 225 -11.89 10.29 6.81
C VAL A 225 -13.17 10.94 7.35
N ASP A 226 -14.28 10.21 7.45
CA ASP A 226 -15.52 10.69 8.06
C ASP A 226 -15.32 10.96 9.58
N THR A 227 -14.62 10.10 10.32
CA THR A 227 -14.23 10.33 11.72
C THR A 227 -13.37 11.61 11.89
N LEU A 228 -12.41 11.84 11.00
CA LEU A 228 -11.57 13.05 11.04
C LEU A 228 -12.37 14.34 10.74
N LYS A 229 -13.45 14.25 9.96
CA LYS A 229 -14.39 15.37 9.74
C LYS A 229 -15.24 15.65 10.98
N GLU A 230 -15.72 14.62 11.67
CA GLU A 230 -16.49 14.78 12.92
C GLU A 230 -15.66 15.46 14.02
N ILE A 231 -14.38 15.11 14.14
CA ILE A 231 -13.46 15.70 15.11
C ILE A 231 -13.11 17.16 14.77
N ASN A 232 -13.03 17.53 13.49
CA ASN A 232 -12.56 18.85 13.06
C ASN A 232 -13.50 19.52 12.03
N PRO A 233 -14.28 20.54 12.46
CA PRO A 233 -15.20 21.27 11.58
C PRO A 233 -14.57 21.93 10.35
N GLU A 234 -13.30 22.36 10.40
CA GLU A 234 -12.62 22.91 9.23
C GLU A 234 -12.26 21.81 8.22
N ILE A 235 -11.90 20.61 8.67
CA ILE A 235 -11.74 19.44 7.78
C ILE A 235 -13.09 19.06 7.16
N ALA A 236 -14.17 19.02 7.95
CA ALA A 236 -15.52 18.76 7.45
C ALA A 236 -15.93 19.75 6.35
N LYS A 237 -15.78 21.04 6.59
CA LYS A 237 -16.06 22.11 5.63
C LYS A 237 -15.23 21.98 4.36
N VAL A 238 -13.91 21.81 4.48
CA VAL A 238 -12.99 21.75 3.33
C VAL A 238 -13.16 20.49 2.47
N ILE A 239 -13.54 19.36 3.08
CA ILE A 239 -13.84 18.12 2.35
C ILE A 239 -15.25 18.17 1.76
N ASN A 240 -16.28 18.52 2.53
CA ASN A 240 -17.67 18.51 2.04
C ASN A 240 -17.93 19.54 0.93
N CYS A 241 -17.20 20.65 0.90
CA CYS A 241 -17.28 21.66 -0.17
C CYS A 241 -16.35 21.37 -1.38
N ALA A 242 -15.68 20.21 -1.43
CA ALA A 242 -14.74 19.91 -2.51
C ALA A 242 -15.45 19.63 -3.86
N PRO A 243 -15.03 20.24 -4.98
CA PRO A 243 -15.64 19.99 -6.27
C PRO A 243 -15.16 18.67 -6.90
N GLY A 244 -16.09 17.77 -7.21
CA GLY A 244 -15.84 16.57 -8.03
C GLY A 244 -14.67 15.72 -7.54
N ASN A 245 -13.64 15.52 -8.36
CA ASN A 245 -12.50 14.65 -8.01
C ASN A 245 -11.58 15.21 -6.89
N ASN A 246 -11.86 16.40 -6.35
CA ASN A 246 -11.01 17.08 -5.37
C ASN A 246 -11.16 16.54 -3.93
N PHE A 247 -12.06 15.59 -3.65
CA PHE A 247 -12.23 14.99 -2.31
C PHE A 247 -10.99 14.24 -1.80
N MET A 248 -10.05 13.84 -2.66
CA MET A 248 -8.86 13.02 -2.32
C MET A 248 -9.16 11.63 -1.73
N THR A 249 -10.38 11.13 -1.88
CA THR A 249 -10.85 9.85 -1.30
C THR A 249 -11.00 8.70 -2.31
N ALA A 250 -10.94 8.98 -3.61
CA ALA A 250 -11.20 8.00 -4.67
C ALA A 250 -10.20 6.82 -4.63
N PRO A 251 -10.60 5.58 -4.99
CA PRO A 251 -9.72 4.40 -4.92
C PRO A 251 -8.41 4.50 -5.70
N LYS A 252 -8.35 5.30 -6.77
CA LYS A 252 -7.09 5.59 -7.48
C LYS A 252 -6.15 6.45 -6.62
N ILE A 253 -6.67 7.50 -5.99
CA ILE A 253 -5.91 8.40 -5.12
C ILE A 253 -5.42 7.66 -3.86
N GLN A 254 -6.23 6.75 -3.30
CA GLN A 254 -5.80 5.87 -2.21
C GLN A 254 -4.55 5.04 -2.60
N LYS A 255 -4.51 4.49 -3.82
CA LYS A 255 -3.35 3.77 -4.36
C LYS A 255 -2.16 4.70 -4.61
N ASP A 256 -2.39 5.88 -5.17
CA ASP A 256 -1.34 6.87 -5.43
C ASP A 256 -0.67 7.34 -4.11
N LEU A 257 -1.47 7.55 -3.05
CA LEU A 257 -0.98 7.86 -1.69
C LEU A 257 -0.22 6.68 -1.07
N ALA A 258 -0.70 5.45 -1.22
CA ALA A 258 0.02 4.27 -0.73
C ALA A 258 1.36 4.06 -1.46
N ALA A 259 1.39 4.29 -2.78
CA ALA A 259 2.61 4.24 -3.59
C ALA A 259 3.60 5.36 -3.21
N ALA A 260 3.11 6.58 -2.92
CA ALA A 260 3.95 7.67 -2.41
C ALA A 260 4.55 7.32 -1.04
N CYS A 261 3.75 6.76 -0.11
CA CYS A 261 4.25 6.26 1.17
C CYS A 261 5.32 5.17 0.99
N ALA A 262 5.09 4.20 0.10
CA ALA A 262 6.07 3.15 -0.20
C ALA A 262 7.38 3.73 -0.76
N CYS A 263 7.29 4.68 -1.70
CA CYS A 263 8.45 5.38 -2.28
C CYS A 263 9.29 6.09 -1.20
N GLU A 264 8.66 6.85 -0.30
CA GLU A 264 9.40 7.51 0.80
C GLU A 264 9.98 6.52 1.81
N ILE A 265 9.27 5.42 2.12
CA ILE A 265 9.80 4.35 2.98
C ILE A 265 11.03 3.70 2.35
N THR A 266 10.97 3.35 1.07
CA THR A 266 12.11 2.74 0.35
C THR A 266 13.29 3.69 0.24
N LYS A 267 13.07 4.99 -0.01
CA LYS A 267 14.15 6.00 0.07
C LYS A 267 14.80 6.04 1.43
N GLN A 268 14.03 6.05 2.52
CA GLN A 268 14.58 6.04 3.88
C GLN A 268 15.40 4.78 4.15
N ILE A 269 14.95 3.61 3.68
CA ILE A 269 15.71 2.35 3.77
C ILE A 269 17.05 2.45 3.01
N VAL A 270 17.05 2.98 1.79
CA VAL A 270 18.28 3.16 0.99
C VAL A 270 19.22 4.18 1.63
N CYS A 271 18.70 5.29 2.17
CA CYS A 271 19.48 6.26 2.92
C CYS A 271 20.11 5.71 4.21
N ASP A 272 19.44 4.76 4.88
CA ASP A 272 19.92 4.09 6.11
C ASP A 272 21.01 3.02 5.80
N ILE A 273 21.15 2.60 4.54
CA ILE A 273 22.27 1.80 4.01
C ILE A 273 23.41 2.71 3.51
N ALA A 274 23.07 3.85 2.91
CA ALA A 274 23.99 4.74 2.22
C ALA A 274 24.83 3.99 1.17
N ASP A 275 26.16 4.09 1.22
CA ASP A 275 27.10 3.41 0.32
C ASP A 275 27.63 2.07 0.91
N ASP A 276 27.06 1.59 2.02
CA ASP A 276 27.53 0.39 2.73
C ASP A 276 26.99 -0.92 2.11
N VAL A 277 27.45 -2.04 2.67
CA VAL A 277 27.12 -3.39 2.24
C VAL A 277 25.84 -3.93 2.86
N PHE A 278 25.17 -4.83 2.13
CA PHE A 278 23.93 -5.47 2.59
C PHE A 278 23.85 -6.95 2.18
N CYS A 279 22.92 -7.67 2.80
CA CYS A 279 22.53 -9.02 2.43
C CYS A 279 21.14 -9.00 1.79
N VAL A 280 20.90 -9.89 0.82
CA VAL A 280 19.56 -10.11 0.25
C VAL A 280 18.96 -11.39 0.81
N LEU A 281 17.68 -11.33 1.20
CA LEU A 281 16.84 -12.46 1.55
C LEU A 281 15.73 -12.55 0.50
N ILE A 282 15.59 -13.72 -0.12
CA ILE A 282 14.67 -13.91 -1.26
C ILE A 282 13.74 -15.09 -0.98
N ASP A 283 12.46 -14.92 -1.29
CA ASP A 283 11.44 -15.97 -1.20
C ASP A 283 10.59 -15.97 -2.48
N GLU A 284 10.21 -17.16 -2.95
CA GLU A 284 9.46 -17.36 -4.20
C GLU A 284 8.09 -17.97 -3.93
N SER A 285 7.04 -17.41 -4.53
CA SER A 285 5.68 -17.94 -4.40
C SER A 285 4.77 -17.55 -5.56
N GLY A 286 3.83 -18.42 -5.91
CA GLY A 286 2.76 -18.11 -6.86
C GLY A 286 1.65 -17.26 -6.23
N ASP A 287 1.17 -16.25 -6.97
CA ASP A 287 -0.03 -15.49 -6.59
C ASP A 287 -1.34 -16.28 -6.82
N VAL A 288 -2.48 -15.69 -6.46
CA VAL A 288 -3.82 -16.31 -6.62
C VAL A 288 -4.22 -16.58 -8.08
N ALA A 289 -3.50 -16.03 -9.06
CA ALA A 289 -3.66 -16.28 -10.49
C ALA A 289 -2.59 -17.25 -11.04
N GLY A 290 -1.77 -17.86 -10.17
CA GLY A 290 -0.68 -18.76 -10.54
C GLY A 290 0.54 -18.05 -11.13
N LYS A 291 0.72 -16.75 -10.90
CA LYS A 291 1.90 -16.01 -11.38
C LYS A 291 2.98 -15.99 -10.33
N GLU A 292 4.18 -16.42 -10.71
CA GLU A 292 5.34 -16.46 -9.83
C GLU A 292 5.78 -15.05 -9.40
N GLN A 293 6.01 -14.89 -8.10
CA GLN A 293 6.41 -13.66 -7.44
C GLN A 293 7.69 -13.91 -6.63
N MET A 294 8.66 -13.01 -6.76
CA MET A 294 9.88 -12.99 -5.98
C MET A 294 9.79 -11.86 -4.95
N ALA A 295 9.72 -12.19 -3.67
CA ALA A 295 9.82 -11.23 -2.57
C ALA A 295 11.29 -10.98 -2.23
N VAL A 296 11.68 -9.71 -2.09
CA VAL A 296 13.05 -9.32 -1.73
C VAL A 296 13.04 -8.50 -0.45
N VAL A 297 13.76 -9.00 0.55
CA VAL A 297 14.09 -8.33 1.81
C VAL A 297 15.59 -8.07 1.84
N ILE A 298 16.02 -6.96 2.41
CA ILE A 298 17.43 -6.64 2.61
C ILE A 298 17.74 -6.58 4.11
N ARG A 299 18.89 -7.15 4.50
CA ARG A 299 19.41 -7.15 5.86
C ARG A 299 20.76 -6.43 5.86
N TYR A 300 20.88 -5.38 6.67
CA TYR A 300 22.07 -4.52 6.74
C TYR A 300 22.32 -4.08 8.19
N VAL A 301 23.45 -3.44 8.44
CA VAL A 301 23.75 -2.78 9.72
C VAL A 301 23.66 -1.28 9.47
N ASN A 302 22.89 -0.55 10.28
CA ASN A 302 22.81 0.90 10.12
C ASN A 302 23.93 1.63 10.89
N SER A 303 23.97 2.96 10.78
CA SER A 303 24.96 3.82 11.45
C SER A 303 25.00 3.69 12.98
N ASP A 304 23.94 3.20 13.63
CA ASP A 304 23.91 2.90 15.07
C ASP A 304 24.58 1.55 15.44
N GLY A 305 25.07 0.79 14.45
CA GLY A 305 25.55 -0.58 14.63
C GLY A 305 24.42 -1.62 14.79
N LEU A 306 23.17 -1.25 14.50
CA LEU A 306 22.02 -2.13 14.69
C LEU A 306 21.64 -2.85 13.39
N VAL A 307 21.48 -4.17 13.46
CA VAL A 307 20.96 -4.99 12.36
C VAL A 307 19.52 -4.56 12.04
N LYS A 308 19.27 -4.21 10.77
CA LYS A 308 17.93 -3.91 10.25
C LYS A 308 17.58 -4.93 9.16
N GLU A 309 16.37 -5.46 9.23
CA GLU A 309 15.73 -6.17 8.13
C GLU A 309 14.60 -5.31 7.55
N ARG A 310 14.59 -5.14 6.23
CA ARG A 310 13.66 -4.25 5.52
C ARG A 310 13.17 -4.89 4.24
N PHE A 311 11.86 -4.91 4.05
CA PHE A 311 11.24 -5.33 2.79
C PHE A 311 11.52 -4.28 1.70
N LEU A 312 12.09 -4.71 0.57
CA LEU A 312 12.43 -3.85 -0.56
C LEU A 312 11.33 -3.87 -1.63
N GLY A 313 10.74 -5.04 -1.90
CA GLY A 313 9.65 -5.16 -2.86
C GLY A 313 9.28 -6.61 -3.21
N ILE A 314 8.19 -6.74 -3.98
CA ILE A 314 7.82 -7.98 -4.69
C ILE A 314 7.96 -7.70 -6.18
N VAL A 315 8.57 -8.64 -6.91
CA VAL A 315 8.76 -8.58 -8.35
C VAL A 315 8.04 -9.76 -9.01
N SER A 316 7.15 -9.48 -9.95
CA SER A 316 6.49 -10.49 -10.75
C SER A 316 7.46 -11.03 -11.80
N VAL A 317 7.74 -12.33 -11.75
CA VAL A 317 8.64 -13.03 -12.68
C VAL A 317 7.82 -13.93 -13.60
N LYS A 318 8.19 -14.01 -14.87
CA LYS A 318 7.46 -14.85 -15.85
C LYS A 318 7.78 -16.33 -15.68
N GLU A 319 9.00 -16.63 -15.26
CA GLU A 319 9.56 -17.95 -15.08
C GLU A 319 10.51 -17.89 -13.88
N THR A 320 10.54 -18.91 -13.03
CA THR A 320 11.43 -19.02 -11.86
C THR A 320 12.84 -19.50 -12.26
N SER A 321 13.30 -19.21 -13.48
CA SER A 321 14.65 -19.54 -13.90
C SER A 321 15.66 -18.62 -13.21
N ALA A 322 16.80 -19.18 -12.80
CA ALA A 322 17.87 -18.45 -12.11
C ALA A 322 18.24 -17.12 -12.79
N LYS A 323 18.24 -17.12 -14.13
CA LYS A 323 18.52 -15.94 -14.94
C LYS A 323 17.41 -14.88 -14.83
N SER A 324 16.13 -15.26 -14.94
CA SER A 324 15.01 -14.33 -14.76
C SER A 324 14.96 -13.76 -13.34
N LEU A 325 15.32 -14.56 -12.33
CA LEU A 325 15.39 -14.13 -10.94
C LEU A 325 16.52 -13.12 -10.72
N LYS A 326 17.70 -13.37 -11.31
CA LYS A 326 18.82 -12.42 -11.30
C LYS A 326 18.47 -11.11 -11.99
N GLU A 327 17.94 -11.15 -13.21
CA GLU A 327 17.53 -9.95 -13.96
C GLU A 327 16.45 -9.14 -13.20
N ALA A 328 15.52 -9.83 -12.53
CA ALA A 328 14.50 -9.20 -11.68
C ALA A 328 15.11 -8.53 -10.44
N LEU A 329 16.07 -9.17 -9.78
CA LEU A 329 16.79 -8.64 -8.62
C LEU A 329 17.64 -7.42 -9.02
N GLU A 330 18.44 -7.53 -10.08
CA GLU A 330 19.27 -6.44 -10.60
C GLU A 330 18.44 -5.22 -10.97
N LYS A 331 17.29 -5.44 -11.62
CA LYS A 331 16.35 -4.36 -11.94
C LYS A 331 15.76 -3.72 -10.68
N LEU A 332 15.38 -4.51 -9.66
CA LEU A 332 14.85 -3.97 -8.40
C LEU A 332 15.91 -3.15 -7.65
N LEU A 333 17.15 -3.64 -7.57
CA LEU A 333 18.26 -2.92 -6.94
C LEU A 333 18.55 -1.61 -7.70
N SER A 334 18.68 -1.68 -9.03
CA SER A 334 18.98 -0.52 -9.89
C SER A 334 17.93 0.59 -9.80
N ILE A 335 16.63 0.24 -9.74
CA ILE A 335 15.54 1.22 -9.56
C ILE A 335 15.66 1.99 -8.23
N ASN A 336 16.24 1.34 -7.21
CA ASN A 336 16.42 1.91 -5.88
C ASN A 336 17.84 2.47 -5.65
N GLY A 337 18.69 2.55 -6.68
CA GLY A 337 20.07 3.04 -6.57
C GLY A 337 21.05 2.08 -5.88
N LEU A 338 20.66 0.83 -5.64
CA LEU A 338 21.50 -0.20 -5.00
C LEU A 338 22.27 -1.01 -6.06
N SER A 339 23.47 -1.50 -5.69
CA SER A 339 24.33 -2.30 -6.57
C SER A 339 24.42 -3.76 -6.13
N LEU A 340 24.44 -4.69 -7.08
CA LEU A 340 24.72 -6.11 -6.84
C LEU A 340 26.14 -6.33 -6.29
N SER A 341 27.07 -5.42 -6.55
CA SER A 341 28.45 -5.44 -6.01
C SER A 341 28.54 -5.11 -4.51
N SER A 342 27.52 -4.47 -3.93
CA SER A 342 27.44 -4.18 -2.49
C SER A 342 26.88 -5.35 -1.67
N ILE A 343 26.43 -6.43 -2.33
CA ILE A 343 25.92 -7.62 -1.64
C ILE A 343 27.07 -8.36 -0.93
N ARG A 344 26.86 -8.78 0.32
CA ARG A 344 27.80 -9.65 1.07
C ARG A 344 27.18 -10.96 1.55
N GLY A 345 25.86 -11.05 1.55
CA GLY A 345 25.14 -12.29 1.86
C GLY A 345 23.91 -12.47 0.98
N GLN A 346 23.58 -13.72 0.70
CA GLN A 346 22.39 -14.10 -0.06
C GLN A 346 21.73 -15.31 0.61
N GLY A 347 20.55 -15.09 1.19
CA GLY A 347 19.77 -16.09 1.93
C GLY A 347 18.48 -16.44 1.21
N TYR A 348 18.30 -17.72 0.88
CA TYR A 348 17.08 -18.25 0.26
C TYR A 348 17.03 -19.78 0.35
N ASP A 349 15.99 -20.38 -0.21
CA ASP A 349 15.72 -21.81 -0.12
C ASP A 349 16.72 -22.69 -0.90
N GLY A 350 16.45 -24.00 -0.90
CA GLY A 350 17.29 -25.02 -1.52
C GLY A 350 16.93 -25.38 -2.96
N ALA A 351 15.98 -24.68 -3.59
CA ALA A 351 15.48 -25.01 -4.93
C ALA A 351 16.61 -25.05 -5.97
N SER A 352 16.48 -25.87 -7.00
CA SER A 352 17.52 -26.04 -8.03
C SER A 352 17.88 -24.72 -8.72
N ASN A 353 16.87 -23.89 -8.99
CA ASN A 353 17.02 -22.59 -9.63
C ASN A 353 17.63 -21.53 -8.70
N MET A 354 17.62 -21.77 -7.38
CA MET A 354 18.23 -20.92 -6.37
C MET A 354 19.65 -21.38 -6.01
N ARG A 355 19.79 -22.60 -5.50
CA ARG A 355 21.05 -23.15 -4.96
C ARG A 355 21.98 -23.75 -6.02
N GLY A 356 21.48 -24.06 -7.23
CA GLY A 356 22.16 -24.89 -8.23
C GLY A 356 23.61 -24.52 -8.56
N LYS A 357 24.53 -25.48 -8.40
CA LYS A 357 26.00 -25.31 -8.51
C LYS A 357 26.52 -24.80 -9.87
N PHE A 358 25.77 -25.01 -10.95
CA PHE A 358 26.19 -24.69 -12.32
C PHE A 358 25.37 -23.57 -12.98
N GLY A 359 24.24 -23.18 -12.38
CA GLY A 359 23.30 -22.26 -13.01
C GLY A 359 22.10 -21.86 -12.15
N GLY A 360 22.16 -22.05 -10.83
CA GLY A 360 21.22 -21.46 -9.88
C GLY A 360 21.59 -20.00 -9.57
N LEU A 361 20.65 -19.23 -9.02
CA LEU A 361 20.80 -17.81 -8.69
C LEU A 361 22.07 -17.55 -7.87
N ARG A 362 22.38 -18.45 -6.92
CA ARG A 362 23.62 -18.43 -6.13
C ARG A 362 24.84 -18.31 -7.01
N THR A 363 24.97 -19.22 -7.97
CA THR A 363 26.16 -19.31 -8.81
C THR A 363 26.26 -18.09 -9.71
N LEU A 364 25.13 -17.57 -10.21
CA LEU A 364 25.11 -16.37 -11.04
C LEU A 364 25.52 -15.10 -10.27
N ILE A 365 25.05 -14.92 -9.04
CA ILE A 365 25.46 -13.79 -8.18
C ILE A 365 26.92 -13.96 -7.74
N GLN A 366 27.33 -15.16 -7.31
CA GLN A 366 28.70 -15.41 -6.84
C GLN A 366 29.76 -15.27 -7.95
N ASN A 367 29.41 -15.53 -9.21
CA ASN A 367 30.32 -15.32 -10.35
C ASN A 367 30.59 -13.83 -10.63
N GLU A 368 29.66 -12.93 -10.31
CA GLU A 368 29.81 -11.48 -10.50
C GLU A 368 30.28 -10.76 -9.23
N ASN A 369 29.91 -11.29 -8.06
CA ASN A 369 30.32 -10.81 -6.76
C ASN A 369 30.74 -11.99 -5.86
N PRO A 370 32.02 -12.39 -5.90
CA PRO A 370 32.55 -13.50 -5.10
C PRO A 370 32.40 -13.32 -3.58
N SER A 371 32.17 -12.08 -3.11
CA SER A 371 31.96 -11.76 -1.69
C SER A 371 30.51 -11.95 -1.24
N ALA A 372 29.58 -12.35 -2.12
CA ALA A 372 28.18 -12.61 -1.77
C ALA A 372 28.01 -14.06 -1.25
N TYR A 373 28.16 -14.27 0.06
CA TYR A 373 28.11 -15.61 0.65
C TYR A 373 26.68 -16.17 0.72
N TYR A 374 26.50 -17.41 0.25
CA TYR A 374 25.21 -18.11 0.32
C TYR A 374 24.97 -18.71 1.70
N VAL A 375 23.80 -18.40 2.28
CA VAL A 375 23.26 -19.12 3.44
C VAL A 375 21.96 -19.80 3.00
N HIS A 376 21.89 -21.11 3.15
CA HIS A 376 20.66 -21.86 2.89
C HIS A 376 19.67 -21.58 4.04
N CYS A 377 18.38 -21.37 3.73
CA CYS A 377 17.37 -21.14 4.75
C CYS A 377 17.28 -22.31 5.75
N PHE A 378 17.68 -22.09 7.01
CA PHE A 378 17.71 -23.12 8.06
C PHE A 378 16.32 -23.71 8.34
N ALA A 379 15.26 -22.90 8.32
CA ALA A 379 13.89 -23.39 8.46
C ALA A 379 13.50 -24.35 7.31
N HIS A 380 13.98 -24.09 6.08
CA HIS A 380 13.80 -24.99 4.94
C HIS A 380 14.69 -26.25 5.06
N GLN A 381 15.90 -26.15 5.61
CA GLN A 381 16.75 -27.32 5.87
C GLN A 381 16.13 -28.27 6.90
N LEU A 382 15.59 -27.73 7.98
CA LEU A 382 14.84 -28.48 8.99
C LEU A 382 13.59 -29.15 8.39
N GLN A 383 12.82 -28.40 7.58
CA GLN A 383 11.68 -28.93 6.82
C GLN A 383 12.07 -30.13 5.96
N LEU A 384 13.17 -30.02 5.20
CA LEU A 384 13.64 -31.10 4.34
C LEU A 384 14.12 -32.32 5.14
N ALA A 385 14.77 -32.14 6.29
CA ALA A 385 15.18 -33.24 7.17
C ALA A 385 13.98 -34.06 7.65
N LEU A 386 12.96 -33.39 8.17
CA LEU A 386 11.73 -33.99 8.68
C LEU A 386 10.95 -34.74 7.58
N VAL A 387 10.83 -34.14 6.40
CA VAL A 387 10.15 -34.75 5.24
C VAL A 387 10.93 -35.96 4.71
N ALA A 388 12.26 -35.93 4.70
CA ALA A 388 13.09 -37.06 4.29
C ALA A 388 12.91 -38.25 5.24
N CYS A 389 12.97 -38.01 6.55
CA CYS A 389 12.71 -39.03 7.57
C CYS A 389 11.32 -39.67 7.41
N ALA A 390 10.26 -38.84 7.34
CA ALA A 390 8.89 -39.32 7.26
C ALA A 390 8.53 -40.08 5.97
N LYS A 391 9.21 -39.78 4.84
CA LYS A 391 9.03 -40.51 3.57
C LYS A 391 9.85 -41.80 3.49
N THR A 392 10.95 -41.89 4.23
CA THR A 392 11.89 -43.02 4.17
C THR A 392 11.50 -44.11 5.16
N HIS A 393 11.05 -43.74 6.36
CA HIS A 393 10.57 -44.71 7.35
C HIS A 393 9.14 -45.18 7.02
N LYS A 394 8.98 -46.47 6.70
CA LYS A 394 7.72 -47.05 6.21
C LYS A 394 6.57 -46.83 7.18
N ASP A 395 6.78 -47.08 8.46
CA ASP A 395 5.72 -47.01 9.47
C ASP A 395 5.30 -45.57 9.77
N VAL A 396 6.24 -44.61 9.74
CA VAL A 396 5.94 -43.17 9.83
C VAL A 396 5.15 -42.69 8.61
N SER A 397 5.57 -43.10 7.39
CA SER A 397 4.83 -42.80 6.17
C SER A 397 3.42 -43.39 6.20
N GLY A 398 3.26 -44.62 6.71
CA GLY A 398 1.97 -45.28 6.88
C GLY A 398 1.10 -44.59 7.92
N PHE A 399 1.69 -44.17 9.05
CA PHE A 399 1.03 -43.39 10.09
C PHE A 399 0.47 -42.07 9.57
N PHE A 400 1.26 -41.25 8.86
CA PHE A 400 0.74 -40.01 8.27
C PHE A 400 -0.32 -40.25 7.20
N GLY A 401 -0.27 -41.38 6.49
CA GLY A 401 -1.36 -41.82 5.61
C GLY A 401 -2.68 -42.06 6.34
N LYS A 402 -2.63 -42.77 7.48
CA LYS A 402 -3.79 -43.01 8.38
C LYS A 402 -4.33 -41.69 8.95
N VAL A 403 -3.45 -40.81 9.44
CA VAL A 403 -3.84 -39.48 9.95
C VAL A 403 -4.54 -38.64 8.88
N ASN A 404 -4.00 -38.60 7.64
CA ASN A 404 -4.64 -37.87 6.54
C ASN A 404 -6.01 -38.45 6.17
N MET A 405 -6.16 -39.79 6.20
CA MET A 405 -7.47 -40.45 6.02
C MET A 405 -8.49 -39.99 7.06
N LEU A 406 -8.13 -40.01 8.35
CA LEU A 406 -8.99 -39.53 9.44
C LEU A 406 -9.37 -38.05 9.27
N VAL A 407 -8.38 -37.18 9.02
CA VAL A 407 -8.58 -35.74 8.83
C VAL A 407 -9.56 -35.49 7.69
N ASN A 408 -9.42 -36.21 6.57
CA ASN A 408 -10.31 -36.08 5.43
C ASN A 408 -11.71 -36.68 5.70
N PHE A 409 -11.79 -37.78 6.46
CA PHE A 409 -13.08 -38.36 6.88
C PHE A 409 -13.87 -37.37 7.74
N ILE A 410 -13.29 -36.84 8.82
CA ILE A 410 -13.94 -35.85 9.68
C ILE A 410 -14.29 -34.58 8.90
N ARG A 411 -13.31 -33.97 8.20
CA ARG A 411 -13.50 -32.66 7.58
C ARG A 411 -14.40 -32.67 6.34
N SER A 412 -14.60 -33.80 5.67
CA SER A 412 -15.46 -33.90 4.48
C SER A 412 -16.98 -33.81 4.75
N SER A 413 -17.42 -33.69 6.01
CA SER A 413 -18.82 -33.45 6.35
C SER A 413 -18.98 -32.45 7.48
N ASN A 414 -19.74 -31.38 7.24
CA ASN A 414 -20.09 -30.41 8.28
C ASN A 414 -20.79 -31.08 9.48
N LYS A 415 -21.64 -32.10 9.23
CA LYS A 415 -22.31 -32.87 10.29
C LYS A 415 -21.33 -33.60 11.20
N ARG A 416 -20.25 -34.18 10.65
CA ARG A 416 -19.21 -34.84 11.47
C ARG A 416 -18.34 -33.85 12.22
N GLN A 417 -18.10 -32.67 11.66
CA GLN A 417 -17.42 -31.59 12.38
C GLN A 417 -18.27 -31.00 13.51
N GLU A 418 -19.59 -30.93 13.33
CA GLU A 418 -20.56 -30.51 14.34
C GLU A 418 -20.64 -31.53 15.47
N LEU A 419 -20.87 -32.81 15.15
CA LEU A 419 -20.87 -33.90 16.13
C LEU A 419 -19.56 -33.96 16.93
N LEU A 420 -18.40 -33.73 16.29
CA LEU A 420 -17.11 -33.68 16.98
C LEU A 420 -17.04 -32.55 18.02
N ARG A 421 -17.62 -31.36 17.73
CA ARG A 421 -17.71 -30.28 18.72
C ARG A 421 -18.63 -30.66 19.88
N ASP A 422 -19.79 -31.25 19.58
CA ASP A 422 -20.73 -31.70 20.62
C ASP A 422 -20.09 -32.73 21.56
N LYS A 423 -19.33 -33.70 21.01
CA LYS A 423 -18.56 -34.66 21.81
C LYS A 423 -17.43 -34.00 22.60
N GLN A 424 -16.68 -33.08 21.99
CA GLN A 424 -15.60 -32.34 22.65
C GLN A 424 -16.13 -31.55 23.86
N VAL A 425 -17.23 -30.79 23.69
CA VAL A 425 -17.88 -30.04 24.76
C VAL A 425 -18.39 -30.97 25.86
N SER A 426 -18.97 -32.11 25.49
CA SER A 426 -19.44 -33.13 26.45
C SER A 426 -18.29 -33.74 27.27
N GLN A 427 -17.12 -33.96 26.65
CA GLN A 427 -15.94 -34.47 27.34
C GLN A 427 -15.31 -33.40 28.26
N PHE A 428 -15.20 -32.16 27.80
CA PHE A 428 -14.74 -31.07 28.66
C PHE A 428 -15.66 -30.86 29.87
N ALA A 429 -16.98 -30.97 29.71
CA ALA A 429 -17.91 -30.90 30.84
C ALA A 429 -17.62 -31.96 31.91
N LYS A 430 -17.44 -33.23 31.51
CA LYS A 430 -17.07 -34.33 32.42
C LYS A 430 -15.73 -34.08 33.12
N LEU A 431 -14.70 -33.72 32.37
CA LEU A 431 -13.35 -33.47 32.92
C LEU A 431 -13.31 -32.27 33.88
N ILE A 432 -14.21 -31.28 33.70
CA ILE A 432 -14.39 -30.17 34.64
C ILE A 432 -15.12 -30.65 35.91
N GLU A 433 -16.17 -31.48 35.77
CA GLU A 433 -16.90 -32.08 36.91
C GLU A 433 -16.02 -33.01 37.75
N GLU A 434 -15.12 -33.76 37.10
CA GLU A 434 -14.13 -34.67 37.70
C GLU A 434 -12.91 -33.92 38.29
N GLY A 435 -12.74 -32.64 37.94
CA GLY A 435 -11.62 -31.81 38.39
C GLY A 435 -10.29 -32.10 37.68
N GLU A 436 -10.30 -32.83 36.55
CA GLU A 436 -9.10 -33.10 35.74
C GLU A 436 -8.63 -31.84 34.97
N ILE A 437 -9.52 -30.89 34.66
CA ILE A 437 -9.15 -29.65 33.91
C ILE A 437 -9.75 -28.38 34.53
N GLU A 438 -8.95 -27.30 34.55
CA GLU A 438 -9.36 -25.99 35.07
C GLU A 438 -10.24 -25.21 34.08
N THR A 439 -11.01 -24.25 34.60
CA THR A 439 -11.82 -23.31 33.79
C THR A 439 -11.19 -21.91 33.79
N GLY A 440 -11.12 -21.28 32.61
CA GLY A 440 -10.49 -19.96 32.47
C GLY A 440 -10.66 -19.36 31.08
N SER A 441 -10.51 -18.04 30.97
CA SER A 441 -10.64 -17.32 29.69
C SER A 441 -9.54 -17.75 28.70
N GLY A 442 -9.91 -18.50 27.66
CA GLY A 442 -8.98 -19.03 26.67
C GLY A 442 -8.67 -20.52 26.80
N LEU A 443 -9.09 -21.16 27.91
CA LEU A 443 -8.96 -22.61 28.11
C LEU A 443 -10.13 -23.36 27.46
N ASN A 444 -9.92 -24.66 27.18
CA ASN A 444 -10.94 -25.64 26.76
C ASN A 444 -11.84 -25.17 25.60
N GLN A 445 -11.27 -24.43 24.64
CA GLN A 445 -12.02 -23.92 23.50
C GLN A 445 -12.44 -25.05 22.55
N GLU A 446 -13.60 -24.86 21.90
CA GLU A 446 -13.98 -25.66 20.73
C GLU A 446 -12.85 -25.63 19.70
N SER A 447 -12.44 -26.81 19.26
CA SER A 447 -11.34 -26.97 18.32
C SER A 447 -11.73 -27.86 17.15
N SER A 448 -10.91 -27.86 16.11
CA SER A 448 -11.11 -28.75 14.97
C SER A 448 -9.77 -29.33 14.57
N ILE A 449 -9.77 -30.58 14.10
CA ILE A 449 -8.58 -31.22 13.58
C ILE A 449 -8.06 -30.39 12.40
N ALA A 450 -6.96 -29.67 12.61
CA ALA A 450 -6.31 -28.89 11.55
C ALA A 450 -5.83 -29.84 10.45
N ARG A 451 -6.05 -29.49 9.19
CA ARG A 451 -5.38 -30.19 8.08
C ARG A 451 -3.94 -29.68 8.00
N ALA A 452 -2.97 -30.58 8.10
CA ALA A 452 -1.58 -30.27 7.85
C ALA A 452 -1.38 -29.81 6.39
N GLY A 453 -0.54 -28.81 6.19
CA GLY A 453 -0.16 -28.30 4.88
C GLY A 453 1.19 -28.83 4.46
N ASP A 454 1.27 -29.37 3.23
CA ASP A 454 2.46 -30.07 2.70
C ASP A 454 3.75 -29.23 2.74
N THR A 455 3.63 -27.90 2.76
CA THR A 455 4.75 -26.94 2.73
C THR A 455 5.37 -26.63 4.10
N ARG A 456 4.72 -26.97 5.23
CA ARG A 456 5.21 -26.63 6.58
C ARG A 456 4.94 -27.76 7.57
N TRP A 457 5.97 -28.51 7.95
CA TRP A 457 5.87 -29.70 8.82
C TRP A 457 5.44 -29.37 10.26
N GLY A 458 5.69 -28.15 10.74
CA GLY A 458 5.10 -27.65 12.00
C GLY A 458 3.56 -27.52 11.97
N SER A 459 2.91 -27.75 10.83
CA SER A 459 1.46 -27.99 10.77
C SER A 459 1.07 -29.44 11.09
N HIS A 460 1.93 -30.42 10.78
CA HIS A 460 1.73 -31.82 11.18
C HIS A 460 1.78 -31.95 12.70
N PHE A 461 2.74 -31.30 13.38
CA PHE A 461 2.79 -31.24 14.85
C PHE A 461 1.43 -30.80 15.42
N ARG A 462 0.93 -29.64 14.98
CA ARG A 462 -0.39 -29.12 15.39
C ARG A 462 -1.56 -30.08 15.09
N THR A 463 -1.54 -30.77 13.94
CA THR A 463 -2.54 -31.81 13.63
C THR A 463 -2.47 -32.98 14.61
N LEU A 464 -1.26 -33.44 14.98
CA LEU A 464 -1.08 -34.54 15.91
C LEU A 464 -1.43 -34.16 17.35
N THR A 465 -1.00 -32.99 17.83
CA THR A 465 -1.39 -32.49 19.16
C THR A 465 -2.90 -32.31 19.25
N SER A 466 -3.55 -31.74 18.21
CA SER A 466 -5.01 -31.64 18.14
C SER A 466 -5.69 -33.01 18.13
N LEU A 467 -5.10 -34.01 17.46
CA LEU A 467 -5.60 -35.39 17.45
C LEU A 467 -5.49 -36.05 18.83
N MET A 468 -4.41 -35.83 19.60
CA MET A 468 -4.32 -36.30 20.99
C MET A 468 -5.40 -35.66 21.86
N THR A 469 -5.54 -34.32 21.80
CA THR A 469 -6.54 -33.58 22.60
C THR A 469 -7.99 -33.99 22.26
N LEU A 470 -8.26 -34.33 21.00
CA LEU A 470 -9.59 -34.72 20.52
C LEU A 470 -9.80 -36.24 20.46
N TYR A 471 -8.84 -37.06 20.92
CA TYR A 471 -8.83 -38.50 20.64
C TYR A 471 -10.13 -39.19 21.07
N GLY A 472 -10.55 -39.03 22.32
CA GLY A 472 -11.80 -39.60 22.84
C GLY A 472 -13.03 -39.14 22.05
N ALA A 473 -13.14 -37.84 21.77
CA ALA A 473 -14.27 -37.29 21.02
C ALA A 473 -14.33 -37.81 19.57
N ILE A 474 -13.18 -38.09 18.96
CA ILE A 474 -13.07 -38.70 17.62
C ILE A 474 -13.53 -40.17 17.64
N ILE A 475 -13.16 -40.93 18.67
CA ILE A 475 -13.66 -42.30 18.87
C ILE A 475 -15.19 -42.29 18.99
N GLU A 476 -15.76 -41.46 19.87
CA GLU A 476 -17.22 -41.34 20.01
C GLU A 476 -17.93 -40.97 18.70
N VAL A 477 -17.34 -40.08 17.88
CA VAL A 477 -17.87 -39.73 16.54
C VAL A 477 -17.83 -40.92 15.59
N LEU A 478 -16.74 -41.69 15.57
CA LEU A 478 -16.59 -42.86 14.69
C LEU A 478 -17.53 -44.00 15.11
N GLU A 479 -17.70 -44.23 16.41
CA GLU A 479 -18.67 -45.19 16.94
C GLU A 479 -20.11 -44.78 16.63
N GLU A 480 -20.45 -43.50 16.74
CA GLU A 480 -21.80 -43.02 16.46
C GLU A 480 -22.15 -43.10 14.97
N VAL A 481 -21.25 -42.63 14.10
CA VAL A 481 -21.39 -42.79 12.64
C VAL A 481 -21.33 -44.28 12.24
N GLY A 482 -20.59 -45.08 13.00
CA GLY A 482 -20.45 -46.53 12.83
C GLY A 482 -21.67 -47.35 13.24
N LYS A 483 -22.69 -46.78 13.87
CA LYS A 483 -23.96 -47.49 14.16
C LYS A 483 -24.86 -47.62 12.94
N ASP A 484 -24.70 -46.76 11.94
CA ASP A 484 -25.49 -46.79 10.71
C ASP A 484 -24.79 -47.64 9.63
N THR A 485 -25.21 -48.90 9.50
CA THR A 485 -24.71 -49.81 8.46
C THR A 485 -25.12 -49.40 7.04
N SER A 486 -26.05 -48.46 6.88
CA SER A 486 -26.44 -47.89 5.57
C SER A 486 -25.59 -46.68 5.16
N PHE A 487 -24.74 -46.18 6.06
CA PHE A 487 -23.84 -45.08 5.79
C PHE A 487 -22.83 -45.45 4.70
N GLU A 488 -22.75 -44.63 3.64
CA GLU A 488 -21.92 -44.87 2.45
C GLU A 488 -20.44 -45.16 2.77
N LYS A 489 -19.91 -44.56 3.84
CA LYS A 489 -18.53 -44.74 4.31
C LYS A 489 -18.42 -45.66 5.54
N TYR A 490 -19.42 -46.50 5.84
CA TYR A 490 -19.41 -47.43 6.99
C TYR A 490 -18.11 -48.25 7.07
N GLY A 491 -17.67 -48.85 5.95
CA GLY A 491 -16.41 -49.61 5.92
C GLY A 491 -15.16 -48.79 6.22
N GLU A 492 -15.11 -47.53 5.78
CA GLU A 492 -14.03 -46.58 6.10
C GLU A 492 -14.09 -46.16 7.57
N THR A 493 -15.29 -45.99 8.14
CA THR A 493 -15.51 -45.71 9.58
C THR A 493 -14.99 -46.86 10.45
N MET A 494 -15.36 -48.11 10.14
CA MET A 494 -14.89 -49.30 10.86
C MET A 494 -13.38 -49.46 10.75
N LEU A 495 -12.79 -49.26 9.56
CA LEU A 495 -11.34 -49.30 9.37
C LEU A 495 -10.60 -48.20 10.13
N LEU A 496 -11.16 -46.99 10.22
CA LEU A 496 -10.59 -45.92 11.04
C LEU A 496 -10.68 -46.24 12.53
N LEU A 497 -11.78 -46.84 12.99
CA LEU A 497 -11.94 -47.27 14.38
C LEU A 497 -10.93 -48.38 14.75
N ASP A 498 -10.85 -49.45 13.95
CA ASP A 498 -9.82 -50.53 14.03
C ASP A 498 -8.39 -49.98 14.08
N VAL A 499 -8.12 -48.89 13.34
CA VAL A 499 -6.80 -48.25 13.30
C VAL A 499 -6.53 -47.39 14.53
N LEU A 500 -7.49 -46.56 14.97
CA LEU A 500 -7.28 -45.68 16.11
C LEU A 500 -7.23 -46.45 17.44
N GLN A 501 -8.00 -47.52 17.57
CA GLN A 501 -7.99 -48.44 18.71
C GLN A 501 -6.89 -49.51 18.59
N SER A 502 -5.75 -49.18 17.96
CA SER A 502 -4.59 -50.06 17.88
C SER A 502 -3.38 -49.47 18.60
N PHE A 503 -2.67 -50.31 19.35
CA PHE A 503 -1.42 -49.92 20.02
C PHE A 503 -0.41 -49.31 19.04
N ASP A 504 -0.28 -49.88 17.84
CA ASP A 504 0.55 -49.33 16.75
C ASP A 504 0.26 -47.85 16.46
N PHE A 505 -1.02 -47.44 16.48
CA PHE A 505 -1.39 -46.06 16.18
C PHE A 505 -1.10 -45.13 17.36
N ILE A 506 -1.41 -45.54 18.60
CA ILE A 506 -1.13 -44.74 19.79
C ILE A 506 0.38 -44.56 19.98
N PHE A 507 1.15 -45.64 19.85
CA PHE A 507 2.62 -45.59 19.93
C PHE A 507 3.20 -44.61 18.90
N MET A 508 2.81 -44.73 17.64
CA MET A 508 3.28 -43.84 16.57
C MET A 508 2.81 -42.39 16.76
N LEU A 509 1.61 -42.16 17.29
CA LEU A 509 1.09 -40.82 17.59
C LEU A 509 1.95 -40.13 18.67
N TYR A 510 2.15 -40.78 19.81
CA TYR A 510 2.94 -40.21 20.91
C TYR A 510 4.40 -40.03 20.52
N MET A 511 5.02 -41.05 19.90
CA MET A 511 6.40 -40.99 19.42
C MET A 511 6.61 -39.81 18.44
N MET A 512 5.72 -39.66 17.45
CA MET A 512 5.84 -38.58 16.48
C MET A 512 5.52 -37.20 17.07
N VAL A 513 4.71 -37.09 18.13
CA VAL A 513 4.46 -35.81 18.80
C VAL A 513 5.68 -35.35 19.58
N GLU A 514 6.32 -36.22 20.36
CA GLU A 514 7.55 -35.88 21.09
C GLU A 514 8.67 -35.43 20.11
N ILE A 515 8.95 -36.23 19.06
CA ILE A 515 9.96 -35.91 18.03
C ILE A 515 9.64 -34.60 17.28
N LEU A 516 8.36 -34.37 16.98
CA LEU A 516 7.93 -33.12 16.34
C LEU A 516 7.85 -31.94 17.31
N GLY A 517 7.82 -32.16 18.63
CA GLY A 517 7.89 -31.10 19.65
C GLY A 517 9.24 -30.39 19.61
N PHE A 518 10.33 -31.13 19.85
CA PHE A 518 11.70 -30.60 19.79
C PHE A 518 11.99 -29.84 18.48
N THR A 519 11.53 -30.39 17.36
CA THR A 519 11.76 -29.80 16.03
C THR A 519 10.78 -28.68 15.67
N ASN A 520 9.59 -28.64 16.25
CA ASN A 520 8.69 -27.48 16.15
C ASN A 520 9.27 -26.27 16.88
N ASP A 521 9.82 -26.47 18.08
CA ASP A 521 10.35 -25.37 18.88
C ASP A 521 11.59 -24.75 18.21
N LEU A 522 12.49 -25.59 17.69
CA LEU A 522 13.56 -25.15 16.79
C LEU A 522 13.01 -24.36 15.58
N SER A 523 11.97 -24.88 14.91
CA SER A 523 11.34 -24.21 13.76
C SER A 523 10.76 -22.83 14.10
N VAL A 524 10.14 -22.68 15.27
CA VAL A 524 9.59 -21.41 15.76
C VAL A 524 10.70 -20.43 16.10
N VAL A 525 11.77 -20.88 16.78
CA VAL A 525 12.87 -19.98 17.15
C VAL A 525 13.66 -19.53 15.93
N LEU A 526 13.97 -20.41 14.98
CA LEU A 526 14.64 -20.08 13.71
C LEU A 526 13.91 -19.02 12.84
N GLN A 527 12.64 -18.73 13.14
CA GLN A 527 11.82 -17.74 12.43
C GLN A 527 11.64 -16.41 13.19
N LYS A 528 12.25 -16.24 14.38
CA LYS A 528 12.21 -14.97 15.11
C LYS A 528 13.15 -13.92 14.48
N ARG A 529 12.75 -12.65 14.52
CA ARG A 529 13.49 -11.51 13.94
C ARG A 529 14.79 -11.17 14.65
N ASP A 530 14.93 -11.60 15.90
CA ASP A 530 16.08 -11.36 16.76
C ASP A 530 17.16 -12.45 16.64
N GLN A 531 16.97 -13.46 15.79
CA GLN A 531 17.98 -14.48 15.57
C GLN A 531 19.17 -13.95 14.76
N ASP A 532 20.35 -14.18 15.33
CA ASP A 532 21.60 -14.30 14.60
C ASP A 532 21.93 -15.77 14.31
N LEU A 533 23.00 -15.95 13.55
CA LEU A 533 23.41 -17.23 13.00
C LEU A 533 24.08 -18.14 14.04
N LEU A 534 24.73 -17.60 15.08
CA LEU A 534 25.29 -18.39 16.17
C LEU A 534 24.19 -18.97 17.04
N ASN A 535 23.23 -18.14 17.44
CA ASN A 535 22.10 -18.59 18.24
C ASN A 535 21.32 -19.69 17.50
N ALA A 536 21.07 -19.51 16.20
CA ALA A 536 20.48 -20.53 15.34
C ALA A 536 21.28 -21.86 15.32
N LEU A 537 22.61 -21.82 15.18
CA LEU A 537 23.46 -23.02 15.20
C LEU A 537 23.52 -23.69 16.58
N SER A 538 23.54 -22.90 17.66
CA SER A 538 23.49 -23.40 19.03
C SER A 538 22.17 -24.13 19.33
N LEU A 539 21.06 -23.59 18.83
CA LEU A 539 19.73 -24.22 18.94
C LEU A 539 19.65 -25.52 18.13
N VAL A 540 20.17 -25.55 16.90
CA VAL A 540 20.27 -26.79 16.11
C VAL A 540 21.09 -27.85 16.88
N LYS A 541 22.18 -27.45 17.54
CA LYS A 541 22.99 -28.36 18.37
C LYS A 541 22.22 -28.86 19.60
N ALA A 542 21.49 -27.98 20.29
CA ALA A 542 20.65 -28.35 21.43
C ALA A 542 19.57 -29.36 21.02
N THR A 543 18.81 -29.10 19.94
CA THR A 543 17.79 -30.03 19.43
C THR A 543 18.37 -31.36 18.96
N LYS A 544 19.58 -31.38 18.38
CA LYS A 544 20.29 -32.64 18.09
C LYS A 544 20.61 -33.41 19.38
N GLN A 545 20.96 -32.73 20.47
CA GLN A 545 21.22 -33.35 21.76
C GLN A 545 19.93 -33.89 22.40
N GLU A 546 18.83 -33.13 22.40
CA GLU A 546 17.51 -33.57 22.92
C GLU A 546 17.02 -34.85 22.20
N LEU A 547 17.13 -34.89 20.87
CA LEU A 547 16.80 -36.09 20.07
C LEU A 547 17.73 -37.27 20.37
N GLN A 548 19.00 -37.02 20.68
CA GLN A 548 19.99 -38.04 21.05
C GLN A 548 19.75 -38.59 22.47
N GLU A 549 19.31 -37.75 23.40
CA GLU A 549 18.90 -38.13 24.76
C GLU A 549 17.60 -38.95 24.72
N MET A 550 16.59 -38.51 23.96
CA MET A 550 15.36 -39.29 23.72
C MET A 550 15.66 -40.68 23.13
N ARG A 551 16.65 -40.78 22.24
CA ARG A 551 17.08 -42.04 21.61
C ARG A 551 17.71 -43.02 22.60
N ASN A 552 18.48 -42.52 23.55
CA ASN A 552 19.23 -43.33 24.49
C ASN A 552 18.36 -43.75 25.68
N ASP A 553 17.65 -42.80 26.28
CA ASP A 553 17.02 -42.94 27.60
C ASP A 553 15.49 -42.70 27.57
N GLY A 554 14.96 -42.05 26.53
CA GLY A 554 13.53 -41.67 26.42
C GLY A 554 12.53 -42.80 26.21
N TRP A 555 12.97 -44.06 26.11
CA TRP A 555 12.07 -45.21 25.91
C TRP A 555 11.08 -45.41 27.07
N GLU A 556 11.55 -45.36 28.32
CA GLU A 556 10.71 -45.66 29.50
C GLU A 556 9.61 -44.60 29.70
N GLU A 557 9.93 -43.32 29.45
CA GLU A 557 8.94 -42.23 29.53
C GLU A 557 7.89 -42.35 28.41
N LEU A 558 8.33 -42.59 27.17
CA LEU A 558 7.43 -42.74 26.02
C LEU A 558 6.48 -43.94 26.20
N ILE A 559 7.01 -45.10 26.58
CA ILE A 559 6.19 -46.31 26.73
C ILE A 559 5.21 -46.18 27.89
N SER A 560 5.58 -45.49 28.99
CA SER A 560 4.68 -45.20 30.11
C SER A 560 3.48 -44.35 29.65
N LYS A 561 3.73 -43.26 28.92
CA LYS A 561 2.66 -42.40 28.36
C LYS A 561 1.73 -43.18 27.41
N VAL A 562 2.29 -44.04 26.56
CA VAL A 562 1.52 -44.88 25.63
C VAL A 562 0.67 -45.91 26.40
N MET A 563 1.22 -46.57 27.41
CA MET A 563 0.49 -47.55 28.23
C MET A 563 -0.65 -46.90 29.02
N GLU A 564 -0.43 -45.73 29.63
CA GLU A 564 -1.45 -44.97 30.34
C GLU A 564 -2.68 -44.68 29.45
N ILE A 565 -2.42 -44.25 28.22
CA ILE A 565 -3.46 -43.86 27.26
C ILE A 565 -4.17 -45.06 26.65
N CYS A 566 -3.44 -46.16 26.39
CA CYS A 566 -4.08 -47.42 26.01
C CYS A 566 -5.00 -47.93 27.12
N ASN A 567 -4.57 -47.86 28.39
CA ASN A 567 -5.40 -48.23 29.54
C ASN A 567 -6.62 -47.29 29.71
N LYS A 568 -6.47 -45.96 29.52
CA LYS A 568 -7.57 -44.98 29.61
C LYS A 568 -8.66 -45.18 28.53
N HIS A 569 -8.35 -45.88 27.44
CA HIS A 569 -9.25 -46.11 26.31
C HIS A 569 -9.51 -47.59 26.00
N ASP A 570 -9.23 -48.50 26.94
CA ASP A 570 -9.43 -49.95 26.80
C ASP A 570 -8.80 -50.57 25.52
N ILE A 571 -7.61 -50.10 25.14
CA ILE A 571 -6.86 -50.57 23.97
C ILE A 571 -5.91 -51.71 24.37
N ASP A 572 -6.02 -52.85 23.68
CA ASP A 572 -5.15 -54.02 23.88
C ASP A 572 -3.66 -53.66 23.76
N VAL A 573 -2.92 -53.77 24.88
CA VAL A 573 -1.46 -53.61 24.93
C VAL A 573 -0.80 -54.95 24.58
N PRO A 574 0.12 -55.00 23.59
CA PRO A 574 0.82 -56.22 23.24
C PRO A 574 1.84 -56.61 24.32
N ASP A 575 1.94 -57.91 24.60
CA ASP A 575 3.03 -58.47 25.41
C ASP A 575 4.38 -58.16 24.76
N LEU A 576 5.21 -57.36 25.42
CA LEU A 576 6.49 -56.88 24.89
C LEU A 576 7.51 -58.01 24.70
N ASP A 577 7.38 -59.11 25.45
CA ASP A 577 8.22 -60.30 25.37
C ASP A 577 7.66 -61.36 24.38
N ALA A 578 6.53 -61.08 23.74
CA ALA A 578 6.00 -61.92 22.66
C ALA A 578 6.62 -61.58 21.30
N ALA A 579 6.59 -62.56 20.39
CA ALA A 579 7.05 -62.38 19.00
C ALA A 579 6.16 -61.39 18.25
N TYR A 580 6.77 -60.41 17.57
CA TYR A 580 6.08 -59.41 16.76
C TYR A 580 5.46 -60.05 15.52
N VAL A 581 4.18 -59.72 15.27
CA VAL A 581 3.40 -60.21 14.13
C VAL A 581 2.82 -59.02 13.36
N GLN A 582 3.37 -58.78 12.17
CA GLN A 582 2.94 -57.67 11.32
C GLN A 582 1.52 -57.91 10.74
N GLY A 583 0.51 -57.31 11.38
CA GLY A 583 -0.90 -57.32 10.99
C GLY A 583 -1.65 -58.62 11.33
N LYS A 584 -2.93 -58.70 10.93
CA LYS A 584 -3.85 -59.85 11.14
C LYS A 584 -3.47 -61.11 10.30
N LYS A 585 -2.17 -61.44 10.16
CA LYS A 585 -1.70 -62.66 9.49
C LYS A 585 -1.85 -63.88 10.41
N PRO A 586 -2.25 -65.06 9.90
CA PRO A 586 -2.41 -66.25 10.72
C PRO A 586 -1.07 -66.69 11.33
N ARG A 587 -1.08 -67.02 12.65
CA ARG A 587 0.09 -67.38 13.47
C ARG A 587 1.03 -68.45 12.88
N ARG A 588 0.60 -69.22 11.86
CA ARG A 588 1.43 -70.21 11.16
C ARG A 588 2.63 -69.62 10.39
N HIS A 589 2.65 -68.32 10.10
CA HIS A 589 3.83 -67.63 9.55
C HIS A 589 4.64 -66.81 10.57
N ALA A 590 4.14 -66.65 11.80
CA ALA A 590 4.86 -65.92 12.87
C ALA A 590 6.09 -66.69 13.38
N ILE A 591 6.11 -68.02 13.21
CA ILE A 591 7.19 -68.94 13.65
C ILE A 591 8.53 -68.64 12.96
N THR A 592 8.54 -67.84 11.89
CA THR A 592 9.74 -67.38 11.15
C THR A 592 10.18 -65.95 11.49
N SER A 593 9.51 -65.24 12.40
CA SER A 593 9.93 -63.93 12.90
C SER A 593 10.70 -64.09 14.21
N SER A 594 11.99 -63.74 14.24
CA SER A 594 12.82 -63.78 15.46
C SER A 594 12.82 -62.45 16.23
N VAL A 595 11.89 -61.55 15.94
CA VAL A 595 11.82 -60.19 16.50
C VAL A 595 10.70 -60.12 17.55
N PHE A 596 11.02 -59.62 18.73
CA PHE A 596 10.08 -59.38 19.83
C PHE A 596 9.37 -58.03 19.68
N ASN A 597 8.17 -57.88 20.28
CA ASN A 597 7.43 -56.62 20.30
C ASN A 597 8.27 -55.47 20.89
N LEU A 598 9.00 -55.72 22.00
CA LEU A 598 9.95 -54.76 22.58
C LEU A 598 10.98 -54.27 21.56
N HIS A 599 11.58 -55.19 20.79
CA HIS A 599 12.59 -54.86 19.79
C HIS A 599 11.99 -54.04 18.65
N HIS A 600 10.79 -54.39 18.20
CA HIS A 600 10.11 -53.65 17.14
C HIS A 600 9.82 -52.20 17.56
N TYR A 601 9.12 -51.98 18.67
CA TYR A 601 8.76 -50.61 19.07
C TYR A 601 9.97 -49.79 19.51
N LYS A 602 10.93 -50.38 20.25
CA LYS A 602 12.12 -49.66 20.75
C LYS A 602 13.17 -49.42 19.67
N HIS A 603 13.53 -50.42 18.89
CA HIS A 603 14.64 -50.32 17.94
C HIS A 603 14.18 -50.08 16.50
N ASP A 604 13.26 -50.89 15.97
CA ASP A 604 12.81 -50.75 14.57
C ASP A 604 11.97 -49.49 14.34
N CYS A 605 11.30 -48.98 15.38
CA CYS A 605 10.53 -47.73 15.34
C CYS A 605 11.28 -46.57 16.02
N LEU A 606 11.36 -46.52 17.35
CA LEU A 606 11.89 -45.33 18.06
C LEU A 606 13.36 -45.02 17.70
N CYS A 607 14.29 -45.95 17.92
CA CYS A 607 15.70 -45.69 17.59
C CYS A 607 15.90 -45.45 16.09
N SER A 608 15.27 -46.25 15.22
CA SER A 608 15.34 -46.12 13.76
C SER A 608 14.90 -44.74 13.25
N VAL A 609 13.77 -44.21 13.74
CA VAL A 609 13.27 -42.88 13.36
C VAL A 609 14.20 -41.79 13.90
N LEU A 610 14.69 -41.90 15.13
CA LEU A 610 15.62 -40.93 15.72
C LEU A 610 17.00 -40.94 15.04
N ASP A 611 17.55 -42.12 14.73
CA ASP A 611 18.79 -42.28 13.96
C ASP A 611 18.69 -41.64 12.58
N LEU A 612 17.57 -41.87 11.88
CA LEU A 612 17.30 -41.29 10.57
C LEU A 612 17.12 -39.76 10.65
N GLN A 613 16.43 -39.26 11.68
CA GLN A 613 16.23 -37.83 11.91
C GLN A 613 17.55 -37.12 12.26
N LEU A 614 18.38 -37.73 13.11
CA LEU A 614 19.73 -37.25 13.46
C LEU A 614 20.67 -37.29 12.25
N HIS A 615 20.62 -38.35 11.43
CA HIS A 615 21.38 -38.46 10.19
C HIS A 615 21.03 -37.32 9.22
N GLU A 616 19.74 -37.09 8.96
CA GLU A 616 19.26 -36.01 8.10
C GLU A 616 19.60 -34.61 8.64
N LEU A 617 19.55 -34.40 9.95
CA LEU A 617 19.98 -33.14 10.59
C LEU A 617 21.51 -32.96 10.50
N ASN A 618 22.30 -34.01 10.64
CA ASN A 618 23.77 -33.93 10.52
C ASN A 618 24.22 -33.73 9.07
N ALA A 619 23.56 -34.37 8.10
CA ALA A 619 23.85 -34.21 6.67
C ALA A 619 23.43 -32.83 6.10
N ARG A 620 22.54 -32.10 6.80
CA ARG A 620 22.05 -30.78 6.37
C ARG A 620 22.63 -29.63 7.17
N PHE A 621 22.96 -29.85 8.44
CA PHE A 621 23.66 -28.91 9.32
C PHE A 621 24.99 -29.54 9.72
N ASP A 622 25.92 -29.60 8.75
CA ASP A 622 27.26 -30.16 8.91
C ASP A 622 28.21 -29.20 9.65
N GLU A 623 29.29 -29.75 10.19
CA GLU A 623 30.25 -28.97 10.97
C GLU A 623 31.11 -28.03 10.10
N GLU A 624 31.36 -28.36 8.83
CA GLU A 624 32.15 -27.49 7.93
C GLU A 624 31.43 -26.16 7.59
N ASN A 625 30.12 -26.20 7.32
CA ASN A 625 29.33 -24.97 7.21
C ASN A 625 29.20 -24.26 8.56
N THR A 626 29.25 -24.99 9.67
CA THR A 626 29.18 -24.42 11.02
C THR A 626 30.49 -23.68 11.39
N GLU A 627 31.65 -24.23 11.07
CA GLU A 627 32.97 -23.69 11.43
C GLU A 627 33.26 -22.35 10.74
N LEU A 628 32.97 -22.21 9.45
CA LEU A 628 33.14 -20.93 8.74
C LEU A 628 32.23 -19.83 9.33
N LEU A 629 31.02 -20.19 9.75
CA LEU A 629 30.07 -19.27 10.39
C LEU A 629 30.47 -18.94 11.84
N GLN A 630 31.09 -19.88 12.55
CA GLN A 630 31.73 -19.64 13.85
C GLN A 630 32.96 -18.72 13.73
N CYS A 631 33.80 -18.90 12.71
CA CYS A 631 34.92 -17.99 12.44
C CYS A 631 34.45 -16.55 12.15
N VAL A 632 33.37 -16.39 11.38
CA VAL A 632 32.76 -15.06 11.14
C VAL A 632 32.19 -14.46 12.44
N SER A 633 31.76 -15.28 13.39
CA SER A 633 31.23 -14.79 14.67
C SER A 633 32.25 -14.12 15.58
N CYS A 634 33.55 -14.33 15.37
CA CYS A 634 34.62 -13.56 16.00
C CYS A 634 34.55 -12.06 15.67
N LEU A 635 33.77 -11.66 14.66
CA LEU A 635 33.49 -10.27 14.29
C LEU A 635 32.23 -9.70 15.00
N SER A 636 31.52 -10.49 15.81
CA SER A 636 30.38 -10.01 16.57
C SER A 636 30.84 -9.15 17.77
N PRO A 637 30.35 -7.91 17.93
CA PRO A 637 30.70 -7.06 19.08
C PRO A 637 30.38 -7.70 20.44
N SER A 638 29.36 -8.56 20.51
CA SER A 638 29.00 -9.31 21.73
C SER A 638 30.06 -10.32 22.17
N VAL A 639 30.89 -10.83 21.25
CA VAL A 639 32.00 -11.74 21.55
C VAL A 639 33.25 -10.95 21.95
N TYR A 640 33.46 -9.78 21.34
CA TYR A 640 34.58 -8.88 21.66
C TYR A 640 34.52 -8.27 23.07
N LEU A 641 33.32 -8.05 23.61
CA LEU A 641 33.11 -7.46 24.95
C LEU A 641 33.07 -8.51 26.08
N GLY A 642 33.36 -9.78 25.78
CA GLY A 642 33.33 -10.88 26.75
C GLY A 642 34.63 -11.17 27.50
N ILE A 643 35.74 -10.48 27.16
CA ILE A 643 37.04 -10.64 27.83
C ILE A 643 37.71 -9.26 27.98
N TRP A 644 37.31 -8.53 29.03
CA TRP A 644 38.13 -7.74 29.99
C TRP A 644 37.23 -6.83 30.84
#